data_AF-A0A1M5YUV8-F1
#
_entry.id   AF-A0A1M5YUV8-F1
#
_cell.length_a   1.000
_cell.length_b   1.000
_cell.length_c   1.000
_cell.angle_alpha   90.00
_cell.angle_beta   90.00
_cell.angle_gamma   90.00
#
_symmetry.space_group_name_H-M   'P 1'
#
loop_
_entity.id
_entity.type
_entity.pdbx_description
1 polymer ?
#
loop_
_entity_poly.entity_id
_entity_poly.type
_entity_poly.pdbx_seq_one_letter_code
_entity_poly.pdbx_strand_id
1 'polypeptide(L)'
;MSDFEPRNTIDELTGLPNFASFIAMAQHVLNDPTERKDIAFVYFNLENFRSYNEIYGLPAGNDCLVTVARTIEAFFPQELCGRIASDHFAVLTDKADLEFKIVAVCEELLPFRMDTHLQMRAGVYLPTEKDFDAHSCLNKAKVACDSIRKKYDTMFAYYDSSIDENFQRERFIIEKLEKAIENRDIKPYYQAVIRVLTGEVSGYEALARWDDPEIGRISPGDFVPILEKYQVIKKLDLHIIDSVCRDLREKIDKSIMVVPVSVNLSQQDFFGDDIVTEVDGIANRYGLSSDLFHVEVTESIFATDPRKIGSCIDRFRALGYQVWLDDFGSGYSSLNMLKDFKFDCIKLDMMFMRGFEENHETRVILRSIINMAKNLGIQTVAEGVETQKASDFLKKIGCENIQGFLYSCPDKIENIFASSLKRESEGMRKYYTRIGKVNLLSANPLDVQNTGMDSEGLPMAIMEMRRDKLIYLSCNPAYMGHLAELNINTLEEAEEFLNQGKRKLPSVFVNAVNRCKSSGKQESCDYVINGQNCTFQARHIATYRNRSAFLITSINMSVYTQAARSEKQKALLKFIYTQYNKIDVLDPEEGTIDNIYINSSEYVMNSTIMSSDEYSRTFIKSCVHEKDRDRFVEFFVKEKILDKISRTNKEFVTECFRVRDIEGNYRWQKFDVIYIEVKKKPKFLVCISDIDIDRVRMLGELDENKHKIPRNPAFMWLSSREFSKMLGYKSYNDFLDGAFYFEVNLTQNTIIDMHFRAKSTLDTKDYKSRYNDYQSVVQDLINISVDLQDLDAVTSFFNRESIIREYEAGNEFGSIEFRSYASGKMLWLHAIYQVVKSNETGELFAYFLDYDVNEYHRKLLKEKEAVETDFLTGLQNRYSAVPVIRDYLFKNPESTSALIMMDLDDFKRVNDKFGHSAGDEMLKAVAKKLKDKFEMYGLVCRIGGDEFLGLLMNKSKEFTDEFLTDLLSKPVTIEYEGNTISCRMSAGYSMYPEQGREYHHLYQMADKGMYAAKRGGKSRFCMYTPGDDEETFSKIELTTSELLETMPAAFAICEASMNNPVLLVNSSFTRLFRCNSVPQLHSFCEGQMINLVSPESRDKVIDAIYSGYDNYSGQTIKMLLELRLYDGTTSKNMCHIRLTKTREGNRLHIMIT
;
A
#
# COMPACT_ATOMS: atom_id res chain seq x y z
N MET A 1 46.93 39.80 55.98
CA MET A 1 47.16 38.44 55.46
C MET A 1 48.63 38.10 55.58
N SER A 2 49.12 37.78 56.77
CA SER A 2 50.54 37.45 56.98
C SER A 2 50.72 36.53 58.19
N ASP A 3 49.94 35.45 58.27
CA ASP A 3 50.20 34.32 59.20
C ASP A 3 49.27 33.14 58.84
N PHE A 4 49.58 32.42 57.76
CA PHE A 4 49.17 31.03 57.53
C PHE A 4 50.01 30.46 56.37
N GLU A 5 51.16 29.85 56.68
CA GLU A 5 51.78 28.89 55.76
C GLU A 5 51.14 27.52 56.03
N PRO A 6 50.59 26.86 54.99
CA PRO A 6 50.69 25.41 54.91
C PRO A 6 51.38 25.03 53.59
N ARG A 7 52.43 24.21 53.68
CA ARG A 7 53.11 23.54 52.56
C ARG A 7 52.21 22.57 51.75
N ASN A 8 50.90 22.72 51.80
CA ASN A 8 49.95 21.76 51.23
C ASN A 8 48.60 22.41 50.87
N THR A 9 48.61 23.67 50.41
CA THR A 9 47.39 24.38 49.99
C THR A 9 47.11 24.32 48.49
N ILE A 10 48.11 23.89 47.70
CA ILE A 10 48.09 23.93 46.24
C ILE A 10 48.34 22.51 45.73
N ASP A 11 47.66 22.12 44.66
CA ASP A 11 47.92 20.90 43.91
C ASP A 11 49.26 21.02 43.18
N GLU A 12 50.20 20.11 43.48
CA GLU A 12 51.58 20.18 42.97
C GLU A 12 51.67 20.05 41.44
N LEU A 13 50.66 19.46 40.79
CA LEU A 13 50.66 19.27 39.35
C LEU A 13 50.10 20.50 38.62
N THR A 14 48.92 21.00 39.03
CA THR A 14 48.23 22.07 38.29
C THR A 14 48.48 23.46 38.82
N GLY A 15 49.00 23.61 40.04
CA GLY A 15 49.19 24.93 40.67
C GLY A 15 47.90 25.56 41.20
N LEU A 16 46.76 24.86 41.09
CA LEU A 16 45.47 25.30 41.63
C LEU A 16 45.32 24.94 43.11
N PRO A 17 44.51 25.69 43.90
CA PRO A 17 44.06 25.28 45.22
C PRO A 17 43.55 23.83 45.24
N ASN A 18 44.00 23.04 46.21
CA ASN A 18 43.46 21.70 46.42
C ASN A 18 42.09 21.74 47.10
N PHE A 19 41.40 20.60 47.18
CA PHE A 19 40.05 20.50 47.75
C PHE A 19 39.88 21.21 49.12
N ALA A 20 40.77 20.94 50.08
CA ALA A 20 40.67 21.53 51.42
C ALA A 20 40.80 23.06 51.38
N SER A 21 41.69 23.58 50.55
CA SER A 21 41.93 25.02 50.40
C SER A 21 40.80 25.71 49.64
N PHE A 22 40.30 25.08 48.58
CA PHE A 22 39.15 25.56 47.81
C PHE A 22 37.91 25.68 48.71
N ILE A 23 37.58 24.64 49.48
CA ILE A 23 36.41 24.68 50.38
C ILE A 23 36.58 25.75 51.47
N ALA A 24 37.77 25.90 52.06
CA ALA A 24 38.01 26.94 53.06
C ALA A 24 37.84 28.36 52.50
N MET A 25 38.35 28.62 51.30
CA MET A 25 38.21 29.92 50.62
C MET A 25 36.75 30.15 50.18
N ALA A 26 36.10 29.14 49.61
CA ALA A 26 34.69 29.22 49.21
C ALA A 26 33.76 29.45 50.42
N GLN A 27 34.07 28.86 51.58
CA GLN A 27 33.32 29.09 52.81
C GLN A 27 33.47 30.52 53.31
N HIS A 28 34.64 31.15 53.13
CA HIS A 28 34.84 32.56 53.46
C HIS A 28 33.94 33.47 52.60
N VAL A 29 33.84 33.21 51.29
CA VAL A 29 32.95 33.93 50.38
C VAL A 29 31.47 33.70 50.72
N LEU A 30 31.10 32.45 51.03
CA LEU A 30 29.71 32.10 51.39
C LEU A 30 29.26 32.73 52.72
N ASN A 31 30.21 33.02 53.63
CA ASN A 31 29.94 33.68 54.90
C ASN A 31 29.74 35.20 54.75
N ASP A 32 30.14 35.81 53.63
CA ASP A 32 29.89 37.22 53.35
C ASP A 32 28.47 37.42 52.79
N PRO A 33 27.55 38.08 53.53
CA PRO A 33 26.17 38.28 53.09
C PRO A 33 26.02 39.15 51.83
N THR A 34 27.03 39.95 51.49
CA THR A 34 27.01 40.87 50.33
C THR A 34 27.39 40.17 49.03
N GLU A 35 28.28 39.18 49.09
CA GLU A 35 28.73 38.41 47.92
C GLU A 35 27.85 37.16 47.68
N ARG A 36 27.18 36.64 48.70
CA ARG A 36 26.39 35.38 48.67
C ARG A 36 25.25 35.33 47.63
N LYS A 37 24.70 36.45 47.17
CA LYS A 37 23.49 36.46 46.32
C LYS A 37 23.75 36.17 44.84
N ASP A 38 24.97 36.42 44.36
CA ASP A 38 25.31 36.37 42.93
C ASP A 38 26.46 35.42 42.60
N ILE A 39 26.72 34.45 43.48
CA ILE A 39 27.73 33.40 43.25
C ILE A 39 27.12 32.11 42.67
N ALA A 40 27.96 31.35 41.96
CA ALA A 40 27.69 30.04 41.41
C ALA A 40 28.84 29.07 41.70
N PHE A 41 28.51 27.86 42.11
CA PHE A 41 29.45 26.75 42.21
C PHE A 41 29.41 25.97 40.90
N VAL A 42 30.56 25.84 40.24
CA VAL A 42 30.73 25.03 39.03
C VAL A 42 31.64 23.86 39.34
N TYR A 43 31.22 22.65 38.98
CA TYR A 43 31.99 21.43 39.10
C TYR A 43 32.28 20.87 37.71
N PHE A 44 33.55 20.77 37.34
CA PHE A 44 33.98 20.21 36.06
C PHE A 44 34.51 18.79 36.24
N ASN A 45 34.16 17.92 35.30
CA ASN A 45 34.63 16.54 35.22
C ASN A 45 35.15 16.23 33.80
N LEU A 46 36.32 15.60 33.72
CA LEU A 46 36.93 15.17 32.47
C LEU A 46 36.63 13.67 32.22
N GLU A 47 35.67 13.39 31.36
CA GLU A 47 35.25 12.03 31.03
C GLU A 47 36.23 11.31 30.11
N ASN A 48 36.31 9.98 30.27
CA ASN A 48 37.23 9.08 29.55
C ASN A 48 38.72 9.38 29.79
N PHE A 49 39.07 10.12 30.84
CA PHE A 49 40.47 10.44 31.17
C PHE A 49 41.33 9.19 31.45
N ARG A 50 40.74 8.13 32.02
CA ARG A 50 41.44 6.85 32.20
C ARG A 50 41.86 6.24 30.87
N SER A 51 40.97 6.23 29.88
CA SER A 51 41.27 5.73 28.53
C SER A 51 42.35 6.57 27.87
N TYR A 52 42.32 7.89 28.06
CA TYR A 52 43.38 8.80 27.59
C TYR A 52 44.75 8.43 28.19
N ASN A 53 44.83 8.18 29.50
CA ASN A 53 46.06 7.74 30.16
C ASN A 53 46.53 6.36 29.68
N GLU A 54 45.61 5.44 29.37
CA GLU A 54 45.94 4.12 28.84
C GLU A 54 46.52 4.19 27.42
N ILE A 55 46.07 5.15 26.59
CA ILE A 55 46.53 5.33 25.21
C ILE A 55 47.86 6.10 25.14
N TYR A 56 47.99 7.23 25.86
CA TYR A 56 49.12 8.15 25.72
C TYR A 56 50.11 8.14 26.89
N GLY A 57 49.80 7.40 27.96
CA GLY A 57 50.64 7.28 29.15
C GLY A 57 50.47 8.42 30.15
N LEU A 58 50.95 8.19 31.37
CA LEU A 58 50.83 9.12 32.51
C LEU A 58 51.44 10.52 32.28
N PRO A 59 52.59 10.69 31.59
CA PRO A 59 53.13 12.04 31.32
C PRO A 59 52.20 12.90 30.46
N ALA A 60 51.62 12.34 29.40
CA ALA A 60 50.65 13.05 28.55
C ALA A 60 49.36 13.37 29.30
N GLY A 61 48.92 12.46 30.19
CA GLY A 61 47.83 12.71 31.13
C GLY A 61 48.06 13.90 32.04
N ASN A 62 49.26 14.01 32.60
CA ASN A 62 49.66 15.13 33.44
C ASN A 62 49.64 16.45 32.65
N ASP A 63 50.17 16.46 31.42
CA ASP A 63 50.14 17.63 30.54
C ASP A 63 48.71 18.04 30.18
N CYS A 64 47.82 17.08 29.96
CA CYS A 64 46.39 17.32 29.72
C CYS A 64 45.74 18.01 30.93
N LEU A 65 45.96 17.51 32.15
CA LEU A 65 45.41 18.11 33.37
C LEU A 65 45.92 19.53 33.63
N VAL A 66 47.20 19.80 33.31
CA VAL A 66 47.79 21.14 33.39
C VAL A 66 47.16 22.07 32.35
N THR A 67 46.93 21.58 31.12
CA THR A 67 46.23 22.34 30.08
C THR A 67 44.81 22.69 30.52
N VAL A 68 44.05 21.72 31.04
CA VAL A 68 42.69 21.95 31.57
C VAL A 68 42.70 23.00 32.67
N ALA A 69 43.61 22.91 33.63
CA ALA A 69 43.73 23.90 34.70
C ALA A 69 43.98 25.31 34.17
N ARG A 70 44.92 25.46 33.22
CA ARG A 70 45.22 26.75 32.59
C ARG A 70 44.05 27.30 31.78
N THR A 71 43.31 26.44 31.09
CA THR A 71 42.11 26.83 30.35
C THR A 71 41.04 27.36 31.31
N ILE A 72 40.80 26.65 32.43
CA ILE A 72 39.87 27.14 33.47
C ILE A 72 40.33 28.51 33.98
N GLU A 73 41.61 28.67 34.38
CA GLU A 73 42.12 29.97 34.86
C GLU A 73 42.04 31.09 33.80
N ALA A 74 42.21 30.77 32.51
CA ALA A 74 42.13 31.76 31.43
C ALA A 74 40.72 32.34 31.28
N PHE A 75 39.69 31.52 31.42
CA PHE A 75 38.29 31.95 31.36
C PHE A 75 37.73 32.42 32.71
N PHE A 76 38.41 32.09 33.82
CA PHE A 76 38.07 32.48 35.19
C PHE A 76 39.25 33.16 35.93
N PRO A 77 39.81 34.27 35.40
CA PRO A 77 41.11 34.81 35.84
C PRO A 77 41.10 35.55 37.20
N GLN A 78 39.92 35.91 37.71
CA GLN A 78 39.75 36.61 38.98
C GLN A 78 38.93 35.80 39.99
N GLU A 79 38.62 34.55 39.64
CA GLU A 79 37.66 33.72 40.36
C GLU A 79 38.39 32.57 41.07
N LEU A 80 37.75 32.03 42.10
CA LEU A 80 38.34 30.95 42.87
C LEU A 80 38.23 29.64 42.08
N CYS A 81 39.35 29.19 41.50
CA CYS A 81 39.47 27.91 40.82
C CYS A 81 40.18 26.89 41.71
N GLY A 82 39.87 25.61 41.61
CA GLY A 82 40.50 24.56 42.40
C GLY A 82 40.49 23.21 41.72
N ARG A 83 41.47 22.36 42.04
CA ARG A 83 41.48 20.95 41.63
C ARG A 83 41.03 20.08 42.80
N ILE A 84 39.95 19.34 42.59
CA ILE A 84 39.24 18.64 43.67
C ILE A 84 39.81 17.25 43.86
N ALA A 85 39.89 16.46 42.79
CA ALA A 85 40.48 15.12 42.81
C ALA A 85 40.73 14.63 41.39
N SER A 86 41.92 14.10 41.09
CA SER A 86 42.24 13.45 39.80
C SER A 86 41.87 14.33 38.59
N ASP A 87 40.75 14.06 37.95
CA ASP A 87 40.18 14.62 36.72
C ASP A 87 39.04 15.63 36.99
N HIS A 88 38.84 16.02 38.25
CA HIS A 88 37.77 16.92 38.69
C HIS A 88 38.29 18.28 39.13
N PHE A 89 37.62 19.33 38.68
CA PHE A 89 37.92 20.74 38.98
C PHE A 89 36.68 21.46 39.50
N ALA A 90 36.87 22.56 40.22
CA ALA A 90 35.78 23.40 40.68
C ALA A 90 36.10 24.88 40.50
N VAL A 91 35.06 25.68 40.30
CA VAL A 91 35.12 27.13 40.23
C VAL A 91 34.01 27.71 41.09
N LEU A 92 34.34 28.73 41.88
CA LEU A 92 33.37 29.62 42.51
C LEU A 92 33.49 30.97 41.81
N THR A 93 32.41 31.41 41.16
CA THR A 93 32.40 32.57 40.27
C THR A 93 31.08 33.33 40.41
N ASP A 94 31.02 34.55 39.89
CA ASP A 94 29.76 35.26 39.70
C ASP A 94 28.82 34.57 38.68
N LYS A 95 27.55 34.95 38.71
CA LYS A 95 26.55 34.49 37.72
C LYS A 95 26.74 35.15 36.34
N ALA A 96 27.63 36.13 36.19
CA ALA A 96 27.76 36.90 34.97
C ALA A 96 28.53 36.12 33.91
N ASP A 97 27.91 35.98 32.72
CA ASP A 97 28.45 35.25 31.57
C ASP A 97 28.86 33.80 31.88
N LEU A 98 28.28 33.21 32.94
CA LEU A 98 28.67 31.90 33.47
C LEU A 98 28.59 30.79 32.42
N GLU A 99 27.46 30.71 31.71
CA GLU A 99 27.23 29.68 30.70
C GLU A 99 28.21 29.81 29.53
N PHE A 100 28.48 31.04 29.09
CA PHE A 100 29.44 31.31 28.03
C PHE A 100 30.86 30.88 28.43
N LYS A 101 31.30 31.21 29.64
CA LYS A 101 32.61 30.79 30.18
C LYS A 101 32.72 29.27 30.27
N ILE A 102 31.66 28.59 30.73
CA ILE A 102 31.61 27.12 30.82
C ILE A 102 31.72 26.47 29.43
N VAL A 103 30.91 26.94 28.46
CA VAL A 103 30.94 26.43 27.09
C VAL A 103 32.32 26.64 26.46
N ALA A 104 32.92 27.81 26.64
CA ALA A 104 34.25 28.10 26.12
C ALA A 104 35.33 27.16 26.68
N VAL A 105 35.30 26.87 27.99
CA VAL A 105 36.20 25.87 28.61
C VAL A 105 36.00 24.48 28.02
N CYS A 106 34.74 24.06 27.79
CA CYS A 106 34.43 22.76 27.19
C CYS A 106 34.84 22.69 25.71
N GLU A 107 34.70 23.77 24.95
CA GLU A 107 35.02 23.84 23.52
C GLU A 107 36.52 23.90 23.24
N GLU A 108 37.30 24.56 24.09
CA GLU A 108 38.76 24.65 23.94
C GLU A 108 39.45 23.26 23.99
N LEU A 109 38.77 22.26 24.55
CA LEU A 109 39.24 20.87 24.62
C LEU A 109 38.76 20.00 23.45
N LEU A 110 37.95 20.52 22.53
CA LEU A 110 37.51 19.83 21.30
C LEU A 110 38.67 19.28 20.44
N PRO A 111 39.83 19.94 20.31
CA PRO A 111 40.96 19.39 19.54
C PRO A 111 41.47 18.05 20.07
N PHE A 112 41.32 17.77 21.38
CA PHE A 112 41.71 16.50 21.99
C PHE A 112 40.65 15.39 21.78
N ARG A 113 39.46 15.73 21.26
CA ARG A 113 38.29 14.84 21.14
C ARG A 113 38.37 13.87 19.96
N MET A 114 39.06 14.27 18.88
CA MET A 114 39.04 13.56 17.58
C MET A 114 39.60 12.12 17.65
N ASP A 115 40.59 11.87 18.53
CA ASP A 115 41.23 10.54 18.65
C ASP A 115 40.96 9.81 19.97
N THR A 116 40.44 10.50 21.00
CA THR A 116 40.47 10.00 22.38
C THR A 116 39.10 9.94 23.07
N HIS A 117 38.08 10.54 22.44
CA HIS A 117 36.75 10.74 23.03
C HIS A 117 36.76 11.43 24.42
N LEU A 118 37.84 12.15 24.75
CA LEU A 118 37.93 12.97 25.96
C LEU A 118 36.90 14.10 25.89
N GLN A 119 36.10 14.27 26.95
CA GLN A 119 35.05 15.29 27.01
C GLN A 119 35.04 15.94 28.39
N MET A 120 34.86 17.25 28.43
CA MET A 120 34.68 17.99 29.67
C MET A 120 33.20 18.31 29.87
N ARG A 121 32.72 18.14 31.10
CA ARG A 121 31.35 18.46 31.49
C ARG A 121 31.32 19.29 32.75
N ALA A 122 30.30 20.12 32.90
CA ALA A 122 30.11 20.98 34.06
C ALA A 122 28.76 20.78 34.75
N GLY A 123 28.74 20.82 36.07
CA GLY A 123 27.52 20.93 36.86
C GLY A 123 27.51 22.24 37.61
N VAL A 124 26.35 22.91 37.67
CA VAL A 124 26.21 24.25 38.25
C VAL A 124 25.23 24.23 39.40
N TYR A 125 25.58 24.84 40.52
CA TYR A 125 24.66 25.10 41.63
C TYR A 125 24.65 26.58 42.00
N LEU A 126 23.44 27.12 42.16
CA LEU A 126 23.20 28.49 42.61
C LEU A 126 22.76 28.45 44.08
N PRO A 127 23.60 28.86 45.05
CA PRO A 127 23.26 28.84 46.47
C PRO A 127 22.05 29.72 46.79
N THR A 128 21.22 29.26 47.72
CA THR A 128 20.08 30.01 48.27
C THR A 128 20.42 30.63 49.62
N GLU A 129 19.56 31.52 50.14
CA GLU A 129 19.73 32.14 51.48
C GLU A 129 19.78 31.11 52.64
N LYS A 130 19.43 29.84 52.38
CA LYS A 130 19.48 28.73 53.33
C LYS A 130 20.75 27.87 53.26
N ASP A 131 21.58 28.06 52.24
CA ASP A 131 22.80 27.25 52.04
C ASP A 131 24.01 27.93 52.68
N PHE A 132 24.48 27.41 53.82
CA PHE A 132 25.60 27.97 54.58
C PHE A 132 26.87 27.11 54.53
N ASP A 133 26.83 25.96 53.87
CA ASP A 133 27.95 25.03 53.78
C ASP A 133 28.46 24.93 52.34
N ALA A 134 29.69 25.39 52.10
CA ALA A 134 30.32 25.39 50.77
C ALA A 134 30.51 23.96 50.24
N HIS A 135 30.73 22.98 51.13
CA HIS A 135 30.87 21.58 50.74
C HIS A 135 29.56 21.01 50.19
N SER A 136 28.42 21.27 50.84
CA SER A 136 27.09 20.92 50.35
C SER A 136 26.76 21.59 49.00
N CYS A 137 27.08 22.87 48.84
CA CYS A 137 26.91 23.58 47.57
C CYS A 137 27.70 22.93 46.42
N LEU A 138 28.97 22.58 46.67
CA LEU A 138 29.80 21.91 45.67
C LEU A 138 29.29 20.50 45.35
N ASN A 139 28.77 19.76 46.33
CA ASN A 139 28.18 18.44 46.10
C ASN A 139 26.93 18.51 45.22
N LYS A 140 26.08 19.53 45.37
CA LYS A 140 24.93 19.75 44.48
C LYS A 140 25.39 20.03 43.05
N ALA A 141 26.42 20.85 42.86
CA ALA A 141 27.03 21.08 41.55
C ALA A 141 27.59 19.77 40.96
N LYS A 142 28.22 18.92 41.77
CA LYS A 142 28.68 17.60 41.34
C LYS A 142 27.53 16.69 40.89
N VAL A 143 26.43 16.62 41.64
CA VAL A 143 25.24 15.82 41.28
C VAL A 143 24.65 16.27 39.94
N ALA A 144 24.63 17.58 39.68
CA ALA A 144 24.23 18.11 38.37
C ALA A 144 25.18 17.66 37.24
N CYS A 145 26.49 17.67 37.48
CA CYS A 145 27.50 17.19 36.53
C CYS A 145 27.33 15.68 36.24
N ASP A 146 27.12 14.87 37.28
CA ASP A 146 26.91 13.43 37.14
C ASP A 146 25.60 13.09 36.40
N SER A 147 24.57 13.94 36.50
CA SER A 147 23.28 13.76 35.80
C SER A 147 23.39 13.80 34.28
N ILE A 148 24.46 14.40 33.74
CA ILE A 148 24.71 14.53 32.30
C ILE A 148 25.76 13.55 31.79
N ARG A 149 26.28 12.63 32.62
CA ARG A 149 27.39 11.69 32.32
C ARG A 149 27.17 10.74 31.12
N LYS A 150 25.97 10.72 30.52
CA LYS A 150 25.62 9.93 29.33
C LYS A 150 24.89 10.72 28.24
N LYS A 151 24.85 12.05 28.34
CA LYS A 151 24.18 12.93 27.37
C LYS A 151 25.23 13.58 26.46
N TYR A 152 25.38 13.06 25.25
CA TYR A 152 26.45 13.46 24.33
C TYR A 152 26.36 14.93 23.83
N ASP A 153 25.17 15.51 23.86
CA ASP A 153 24.91 16.88 23.39
C ASP A 153 24.84 17.93 24.51
N THR A 154 25.06 17.52 25.77
CA THR A 154 24.93 18.41 26.93
C THR A 154 26.28 18.65 27.60
N MET A 155 26.79 19.87 27.50
CA MET A 155 28.07 20.27 28.10
C MET A 155 27.95 20.64 29.58
N PHE A 156 26.79 21.15 30.02
CA PHE A 156 26.55 21.51 31.42
C PHE A 156 25.09 21.35 31.86
N ALA A 157 24.87 21.23 33.17
CA ALA A 157 23.53 21.20 33.77
C ALA A 157 23.47 21.94 35.10
N TYR A 158 22.31 22.55 35.38
CA TYR A 158 22.01 23.09 36.70
C TYR A 158 21.43 22.01 37.61
N TYR A 159 21.80 22.08 38.89
CA TYR A 159 21.18 21.26 39.92
C TYR A 159 19.72 21.68 40.14
N ASP A 160 18.83 20.70 40.12
CA ASP A 160 17.46 20.80 40.60
C ASP A 160 17.19 19.70 41.63
N SER A 161 16.34 20.01 42.61
CA SER A 161 15.86 19.09 43.65
C SER A 161 15.29 17.77 43.09
N SER A 162 14.71 17.78 41.88
CA SER A 162 14.21 16.59 41.20
C SER A 162 15.29 15.56 40.82
N ILE A 163 16.56 15.98 40.69
CA ILE A 163 17.68 15.08 40.36
C ILE A 163 17.97 14.15 41.54
N ASP A 164 17.93 14.70 42.76
CA ASP A 164 18.18 13.94 43.99
C ASP A 164 17.01 12.97 44.29
N GLU A 165 15.78 13.42 44.06
CA GLU A 165 14.58 12.57 44.17
C GLU A 165 14.62 11.37 43.21
N ASN A 166 15.03 11.58 41.96
CA ASN A 166 15.20 10.49 40.99
C ASN A 166 16.28 9.49 41.41
N PHE A 167 17.42 9.97 41.93
CA PHE A 167 18.48 9.08 42.40
C PHE A 167 18.05 8.25 43.62
N GLN A 168 17.36 8.85 44.59
CA GLN A 168 16.79 8.13 45.73
C GLN A 168 15.74 7.10 45.30
N ARG A 169 14.91 7.45 44.30
CA ARG A 169 13.90 6.54 43.74
C ARG A 169 14.51 5.34 43.04
N GLU A 170 15.56 5.54 42.23
CA GLU A 170 16.32 4.45 41.62
C GLU A 170 16.89 3.49 42.67
N ARG A 171 17.52 4.05 43.71
CA ARG A 171 18.11 3.27 44.79
C ARG A 171 17.06 2.46 45.55
N PHE A 172 15.92 3.07 45.88
CA PHE A 172 14.81 2.40 46.54
C PHE A 172 14.32 1.17 45.76
N ILE A 173 14.15 1.31 44.44
CA ILE A 173 13.67 0.23 43.56
C ILE A 173 14.65 -0.95 43.56
N ILE A 174 15.96 -0.67 43.46
CA ILE A 174 16.98 -1.73 43.44
C ILE A 174 17.11 -2.42 44.80
N GLU A 175 17.14 -1.67 45.89
CA GLU A 175 17.29 -2.24 47.25
C GLU A 175 16.06 -3.06 47.69
N LYS A 176 14.85 -2.69 47.25
CA LYS A 176 13.61 -3.39 47.62
C LYS A 176 13.23 -4.55 46.71
N LEU A 177 13.76 -4.66 45.49
CA LEU A 177 13.33 -5.64 44.49
C LEU A 177 13.25 -7.06 45.04
N GLU A 178 14.30 -7.57 45.67
CA GLU A 178 14.34 -8.96 46.15
C GLU A 178 13.29 -9.22 47.23
N LYS A 179 13.15 -8.32 48.20
CA LYS A 179 12.11 -8.41 49.23
C LYS A 179 10.71 -8.34 48.64
N ALA A 180 10.50 -7.48 47.63
CA ALA A 180 9.21 -7.32 46.96
C ALA A 180 8.81 -8.58 46.17
N ILE A 181 9.79 -9.27 45.56
CA ILE A 181 9.59 -10.57 44.91
C ILE A 181 9.23 -11.64 45.96
N GLU A 182 9.99 -11.73 47.05
CA GLU A 182 9.75 -12.69 48.14
C GLU A 182 8.38 -12.51 48.79
N ASN A 183 7.98 -11.26 49.05
CA ASN A 183 6.69 -10.91 49.64
C ASN A 183 5.52 -11.01 48.66
N ARG A 184 5.78 -11.21 47.36
CA ARG A 184 4.78 -11.16 46.27
C ARG A 184 4.07 -9.81 46.15
N ASP A 185 4.78 -8.73 46.49
CA ASP A 185 4.32 -7.35 46.28
C ASP A 185 4.29 -7.00 44.78
N ILE A 186 5.14 -7.68 44.00
CA ILE A 186 5.14 -7.66 42.54
C ILE A 186 4.35 -8.86 42.02
N LYS A 187 3.34 -8.60 41.17
CA LYS A 187 2.42 -9.62 40.65
C LYS A 187 1.90 -9.31 39.25
N PRO A 188 1.49 -10.32 38.47
CA PRO A 188 0.91 -10.13 37.15
C PRO A 188 -0.51 -9.57 37.24
N TYR A 189 -0.79 -8.58 36.43
CA TYR A 189 -2.13 -8.16 36.06
C TYR A 189 -2.40 -8.66 34.65
N TYR A 190 -3.62 -9.05 34.35
CA TYR A 190 -3.99 -9.66 33.09
C TYR A 190 -4.87 -8.72 32.30
N GLN A 191 -4.57 -8.53 31.02
CA GLN A 191 -5.44 -7.82 30.09
C GLN A 191 -5.92 -8.77 29.00
N ALA A 192 -7.21 -8.74 28.66
CA ALA A 192 -7.79 -9.66 27.69
C ALA A 192 -7.37 -9.31 26.26
N VAL A 193 -6.91 -10.34 25.54
CA VAL A 193 -6.75 -10.33 24.09
C VAL A 193 -8.01 -10.95 23.49
N ILE A 194 -8.69 -10.18 22.65
CA ILE A 194 -10.04 -10.50 22.17
C ILE A 194 -9.99 -10.88 20.70
N ARG A 195 -10.67 -11.98 20.35
CA ARG A 195 -10.89 -12.37 18.96
C ARG A 195 -11.84 -11.38 18.30
N VAL A 196 -11.36 -10.67 17.28
CA VAL A 196 -12.14 -9.61 16.60
C VAL A 196 -13.42 -10.15 15.96
N LEU A 197 -13.39 -11.38 15.44
CA LEU A 197 -14.54 -11.99 14.76
C LEU A 197 -15.71 -12.28 15.71
N THR A 198 -15.43 -12.64 16.96
CA THR A 198 -16.43 -13.18 17.91
C THR A 198 -16.66 -12.31 19.14
N GLY A 199 -15.70 -11.45 19.50
CA GLY A 199 -15.68 -10.74 20.78
C GLY A 199 -15.37 -11.65 21.98
N GLU A 200 -14.93 -12.90 21.76
CA GLU A 200 -14.55 -13.84 22.81
C GLU A 200 -13.06 -13.68 23.16
N VAL A 201 -12.68 -13.98 24.41
CA VAL A 201 -11.29 -13.93 24.88
C VAL A 201 -10.49 -15.06 24.24
N SER A 202 -9.47 -14.73 23.46
CA SER A 202 -8.57 -15.69 22.81
C SER A 202 -7.27 -15.90 23.58
N GLY A 203 -6.87 -14.95 24.43
CA GLY A 203 -5.70 -14.99 25.30
C GLY A 203 -5.69 -13.86 26.34
N TYR A 204 -4.66 -13.78 27.16
CA TYR A 204 -4.37 -12.64 28.04
C TYR A 204 -2.93 -12.20 27.87
N GLU A 205 -2.65 -10.92 28.09
CA GLU A 205 -1.28 -10.43 28.31
C GLU A 205 -1.05 -10.23 29.81
N ALA A 206 0.08 -10.72 30.32
CA ALA A 206 0.51 -10.51 31.69
C ALA A 206 1.41 -9.27 31.81
N LEU A 207 0.96 -8.30 32.59
CA LEU A 207 1.61 -7.02 32.83
C LEU A 207 2.05 -6.93 34.29
N ALA A 208 3.35 -6.72 34.52
CA ALA A 208 3.88 -6.56 35.88
C ALA A 208 3.23 -5.36 36.59
N ARG A 209 2.88 -5.51 37.86
CA ARG A 209 2.49 -4.40 38.75
C ARG A 209 3.16 -4.58 40.10
N TRP A 210 3.67 -3.48 40.64
CA TRP A 210 4.28 -3.45 41.96
C TRP A 210 3.39 -2.65 42.90
N ASP A 211 2.69 -3.36 43.79
CA ASP A 211 1.91 -2.74 44.87
C ASP A 211 2.76 -2.75 46.15
N ASP A 212 3.57 -1.71 46.37
CA ASP A 212 4.39 -1.59 47.59
C ASP A 212 3.54 -1.14 48.78
N PRO A 213 3.70 -1.75 49.98
CA PRO A 213 2.89 -1.43 51.15
C PRO A 213 3.16 -0.04 51.75
N GLU A 214 4.31 0.57 51.49
CA GLU A 214 4.71 1.88 52.06
C GLU A 214 4.40 3.03 51.12
N ILE A 215 4.76 2.91 49.84
CA ILE A 215 4.62 4.01 48.86
C ILE A 215 3.43 3.81 47.90
N GLY A 216 2.71 2.71 48.01
CA GLY A 216 1.58 2.38 47.14
C GLY A 216 2.05 1.80 45.80
N ARG A 217 1.22 1.96 44.75
CA ARG A 217 1.48 1.35 43.45
C ARG A 217 2.60 2.08 42.70
N ILE A 218 3.63 1.35 42.33
CA ILE A 218 4.74 1.82 41.47
C ILE A 218 4.43 1.42 40.02
N SER A 219 4.50 2.39 39.09
CA SER A 219 4.22 2.14 37.68
C SER A 219 5.36 1.33 37.03
N PRO A 220 5.08 0.39 36.11
CA PRO A 220 6.12 -0.29 35.33
C PRO A 220 7.06 0.67 34.60
N GLY A 221 6.54 1.79 34.07
CA GLY A 221 7.37 2.82 33.44
C GLY A 221 8.35 3.51 34.40
N ASP A 222 8.13 3.39 35.72
CA ASP A 222 9.07 3.90 36.72
C ASP A 222 10.16 2.87 37.06
N PHE A 223 9.82 1.59 37.23
CA PHE A 223 10.80 0.60 37.72
C PHE A 223 11.46 -0.23 36.62
N VAL A 224 10.78 -0.57 35.51
CA VAL A 224 11.35 -1.40 34.43
C VAL A 224 12.61 -0.75 33.83
N PRO A 225 12.62 0.55 33.44
CA PRO A 225 13.83 1.18 32.90
C PRO A 225 15.01 1.20 33.89
N ILE A 226 14.70 1.26 35.19
CA ILE A 226 15.70 1.23 36.26
C ILE A 226 16.28 -0.17 36.38
N LEU A 227 15.44 -1.21 36.41
CA LEU A 227 15.89 -2.60 36.45
C LEU A 227 16.74 -2.96 35.23
N GLU A 228 16.39 -2.46 34.05
CA GLU A 228 17.21 -2.58 32.84
C GLU A 228 18.53 -1.81 32.98
N LYS A 229 18.51 -0.56 33.44
CA LYS A 229 19.73 0.26 33.67
C LYS A 229 20.75 -0.47 34.57
N TYR A 230 20.27 -1.18 35.59
CA TYR A 230 21.10 -1.91 36.55
C TYR A 230 21.27 -3.42 36.23
N GLN A 231 20.79 -3.89 35.07
CA GLN A 231 20.93 -5.28 34.62
C GLN A 231 20.34 -6.35 35.55
N VAL A 232 19.21 -6.04 36.20
CA VAL A 232 18.52 -6.94 37.13
C VAL A 232 17.11 -7.31 36.71
N ILE A 233 16.66 -6.88 35.52
CA ILE A 233 15.30 -7.11 35.00
C ILE A 233 14.94 -8.59 34.90
N LYS A 234 15.90 -9.47 34.58
CA LYS A 234 15.70 -10.92 34.50
C LYS A 234 15.05 -11.55 35.75
N LYS A 235 15.36 -11.02 36.94
CA LYS A 235 14.74 -11.51 38.19
C LYS A 235 13.24 -11.22 38.24
N LEU A 236 12.83 -10.06 37.71
CA LEU A 236 11.42 -9.70 37.57
C LEU A 236 10.74 -10.61 36.58
N ASP A 237 11.31 -10.78 35.37
CA ASP A 237 10.65 -11.50 34.28
C ASP A 237 10.42 -12.97 34.63
N LEU A 238 11.42 -13.65 35.19
CA LEU A 238 11.27 -15.03 35.67
C LEU A 238 10.23 -15.15 36.81
N HIS A 239 10.13 -14.16 37.71
CA HIS A 239 9.12 -14.15 38.77
C HIS A 239 7.70 -13.96 38.23
N ILE A 240 7.53 -13.09 37.23
CA ILE A 240 6.25 -12.90 36.55
C ILE A 240 5.85 -14.19 35.81
N ILE A 241 6.78 -14.83 35.11
CA ILE A 241 6.55 -16.11 34.40
C ILE A 241 6.17 -17.23 35.37
N ASP A 242 6.86 -17.39 36.49
CA ASP A 242 6.50 -18.35 37.54
C ASP A 242 5.09 -18.08 38.08
N SER A 243 4.77 -16.81 38.33
CA SER A 243 3.46 -16.41 38.83
C SER A 243 2.33 -16.70 37.83
N VAL A 244 2.54 -16.41 36.54
CA VAL A 244 1.58 -16.73 35.47
C VAL A 244 1.37 -18.24 35.33
N CYS A 245 2.45 -19.03 35.37
CA CYS A 245 2.35 -20.49 35.27
C CYS A 245 1.59 -21.09 36.47
N ARG A 246 1.89 -20.60 37.69
CA ARG A 246 1.16 -20.98 38.90
C ARG A 246 -0.32 -20.66 38.81
N ASP A 247 -0.65 -19.45 38.38
CA ASP A 247 -2.02 -18.95 38.25
C ASP A 247 -2.82 -19.80 37.24
N LEU A 248 -2.24 -20.10 36.07
CA LEU A 248 -2.85 -20.98 35.08
C LEU A 248 -3.10 -22.39 35.62
N ARG A 249 -2.09 -22.98 36.28
CA ARG A 249 -2.20 -24.32 36.89
C ARG A 249 -3.34 -24.39 37.90
N GLU A 250 -3.44 -23.39 38.78
CA GLU A 250 -4.52 -23.31 39.78
C GLU A 250 -5.91 -23.30 39.13
N LYS A 251 -6.09 -22.57 38.02
CA LYS A 251 -7.38 -22.54 37.32
C LYS A 251 -7.69 -23.86 36.61
N ILE A 252 -6.68 -24.51 36.01
CA ILE A 252 -6.83 -25.83 35.41
C ILE A 252 -7.23 -26.87 36.47
N ASP A 253 -6.59 -26.86 37.65
CA ASP A 253 -6.94 -27.75 38.78
C ASP A 253 -8.38 -27.56 39.24
N LYS A 254 -8.88 -26.32 39.20
CA LYS A 254 -10.29 -25.98 39.50
C LYS A 254 -11.24 -26.29 38.33
N SER A 255 -10.77 -26.93 37.26
CA SER A 255 -11.55 -27.21 36.04
C SER A 255 -12.14 -25.96 35.38
N ILE A 256 -11.49 -24.81 35.57
CA ILE A 256 -11.88 -23.54 34.95
C ILE A 256 -11.21 -23.47 33.57
N MET A 257 -11.98 -23.12 32.54
CA MET A 257 -11.46 -22.96 31.18
C MET A 257 -10.40 -21.86 31.12
N VAL A 258 -9.20 -22.20 30.64
CA VAL A 258 -8.07 -21.26 30.47
C VAL A 258 -7.80 -20.98 29.00
N VAL A 259 -7.18 -19.84 28.75
CA VAL A 259 -6.66 -19.39 27.46
C VAL A 259 -5.16 -19.09 27.61
N PRO A 260 -4.39 -19.00 26.52
CA PRO A 260 -2.96 -18.73 26.61
C PRO A 260 -2.69 -17.36 27.22
N VAL A 261 -1.56 -17.24 27.91
CA VAL A 261 -1.08 -15.98 28.45
C VAL A 261 0.25 -15.62 27.79
N SER A 262 0.36 -14.39 27.29
CA SER A 262 1.61 -13.83 26.80
C SER A 262 2.35 -13.07 27.89
N VAL A 263 3.69 -13.11 27.83
CA VAL A 263 4.59 -12.40 28.74
C VAL A 263 5.68 -11.69 27.94
N ASN A 264 6.11 -10.54 28.42
CA ASN A 264 7.22 -9.80 27.84
C ASN A 264 8.57 -10.33 28.35
N LEU A 265 9.55 -10.45 27.45
CA LEU A 265 10.96 -10.67 27.80
C LEU A 265 11.79 -9.46 27.39
N SER A 266 12.58 -8.94 28.33
CA SER A 266 13.46 -7.80 28.07
C SER A 266 14.69 -8.21 27.28
N GLN A 267 15.30 -7.24 26.58
CA GLN A 267 16.50 -7.48 25.76
C GLN A 267 17.63 -8.17 26.55
N GLN A 268 17.75 -7.83 27.83
CA GLN A 268 18.81 -8.32 28.71
C GLN A 268 18.66 -9.80 29.08
N ASP A 269 17.46 -10.37 29.01
CA ASP A 269 17.22 -11.78 29.34
C ASP A 269 17.91 -12.73 28.38
N PHE A 270 18.13 -12.27 27.14
CA PHE A 270 18.79 -13.04 26.09
C PHE A 270 20.32 -13.00 26.22
N PHE A 271 20.85 -12.22 27.18
CA PHE A 271 22.27 -12.16 27.52
C PHE A 271 22.53 -12.90 28.85
N GLY A 272 23.64 -13.63 28.93
CA GLY A 272 23.93 -14.51 30.07
C GLY A 272 23.38 -15.94 29.88
N ASP A 273 22.74 -16.47 30.92
CA ASP A 273 22.22 -17.85 30.97
C ASP A 273 21.10 -18.10 29.94
N ASP A 274 20.86 -19.37 29.65
CA ASP A 274 19.93 -19.80 28.60
C ASP A 274 18.46 -19.63 29.00
N ILE A 275 17.91 -18.45 28.69
CA ILE A 275 16.53 -18.07 28.99
C ILE A 275 15.50 -19.07 28.46
N VAL A 276 15.76 -19.70 27.31
CA VAL A 276 14.84 -20.70 26.73
C VAL A 276 14.65 -21.88 27.67
N THR A 277 15.76 -22.37 28.24
CA THR A 277 15.76 -23.50 29.17
C THR A 277 15.14 -23.12 30.52
N GLU A 278 15.34 -21.89 30.98
CA GLU A 278 14.73 -21.40 32.24
C GLU A 278 13.21 -21.29 32.11
N VAL A 279 12.72 -20.67 31.04
CA VAL A 279 11.28 -20.51 30.76
C VAL A 279 10.61 -21.87 30.58
N ASP A 280 11.20 -22.75 29.77
CA ASP A 280 10.70 -24.12 29.58
C ASP A 280 10.71 -24.91 30.91
N GLY A 281 11.77 -24.77 31.70
CA GLY A 281 11.86 -25.38 33.03
C GLY A 281 10.77 -24.93 34.00
N ILE A 282 10.39 -23.65 33.96
CA ILE A 282 9.28 -23.11 34.78
C ILE A 282 7.94 -23.67 34.29
N ALA A 283 7.66 -23.60 32.98
CA ALA A 283 6.40 -24.12 32.42
C ALA A 283 6.21 -25.62 32.71
N ASN A 284 7.29 -26.41 32.56
CA ASN A 284 7.30 -27.84 32.84
C ASN A 284 7.11 -28.17 34.32
N ARG A 285 7.63 -27.34 35.24
CA ARG A 285 7.42 -27.49 36.70
C ARG A 285 5.94 -27.49 37.07
N TYR A 286 5.13 -26.68 36.38
CA TYR A 286 3.68 -26.60 36.58
C TYR A 286 2.88 -27.55 35.65
N GLY A 287 3.55 -28.33 34.79
CA GLY A 287 2.92 -29.26 33.86
C GLY A 287 2.01 -28.58 32.84
N LEU A 288 2.38 -27.39 32.37
CA LEU A 288 1.62 -26.63 31.38
C LEU A 288 2.05 -27.00 29.96
N SER A 289 1.08 -27.02 29.05
CA SER A 289 1.36 -27.14 27.61
C SER A 289 1.96 -25.85 27.07
N SER A 290 2.93 -25.94 26.16
CA SER A 290 3.53 -24.78 25.48
C SER A 290 2.49 -23.91 24.75
N ASP A 291 1.39 -24.52 24.29
CA ASP A 291 0.25 -23.84 23.64
C ASP A 291 -0.50 -22.84 24.56
N LEU A 292 -0.23 -22.83 25.87
CA LEU A 292 -0.85 -21.93 26.86
C LEU A 292 0.05 -20.76 27.26
N PHE A 293 1.25 -20.65 26.69
CA PHE A 293 2.22 -19.65 27.07
C PHE A 293 2.89 -19.06 25.82
N HIS A 294 2.82 -17.74 25.65
CA HIS A 294 3.44 -17.06 24.52
C HIS A 294 4.52 -16.09 25.01
N VAL A 295 5.58 -15.95 24.23
CA VAL A 295 6.71 -15.06 24.53
C VAL A 295 6.62 -13.84 23.62
N GLU A 296 6.62 -12.66 24.21
CA GLU A 296 6.68 -11.37 23.51
C GLU A 296 8.10 -10.81 23.54
N VAL A 297 8.56 -10.32 22.39
CA VAL A 297 9.86 -9.66 22.23
C VAL A 297 9.69 -8.37 21.45
N THR A 298 10.30 -7.28 21.90
CA THR A 298 10.21 -5.96 21.24
C THR A 298 11.17 -5.85 20.05
N GLU A 299 10.97 -4.90 19.14
CA GLU A 299 11.88 -4.69 17.99
C GLU A 299 13.32 -4.30 18.42
N SER A 300 13.45 -3.54 19.50
CA SER A 300 14.75 -3.01 19.96
C SER A 300 15.73 -4.09 20.38
N ILE A 301 15.24 -5.30 20.73
CA ILE A 301 16.08 -6.42 21.14
C ILE A 301 17.15 -6.76 20.10
N PHE A 302 16.81 -6.65 18.81
CA PHE A 302 17.66 -7.06 17.70
C PHE A 302 18.81 -6.09 17.39
N ALA A 303 18.88 -4.93 18.04
CA ALA A 303 19.92 -3.92 17.78
C ALA A 303 21.34 -4.41 18.13
N THR A 304 21.47 -5.34 19.07
CA THR A 304 22.76 -5.75 19.65
C THR A 304 23.35 -7.03 19.05
N ASP A 305 22.59 -8.14 18.98
CA ASP A 305 23.06 -9.42 18.42
C ASP A 305 21.92 -10.22 17.75
N PRO A 306 21.59 -9.90 16.49
CA PRO A 306 20.48 -10.54 15.78
C PRO A 306 20.62 -12.07 15.64
N ARG A 307 21.85 -12.59 15.54
CA ARG A 307 22.09 -14.03 15.32
C ARG A 307 21.75 -14.83 16.56
N LYS A 308 22.18 -14.36 17.74
CA LYS A 308 21.88 -15.03 19.00
C LYS A 308 20.37 -15.04 19.28
N ILE A 309 19.71 -13.90 19.07
CA ILE A 309 18.27 -13.75 19.31
C ILE A 309 17.48 -14.64 18.34
N GLY A 310 17.84 -14.64 17.05
CA GLY A 310 17.24 -15.55 16.07
C GLY A 310 17.32 -17.01 16.48
N SER A 311 18.48 -17.46 16.97
CA SER A 311 18.64 -18.82 17.48
C SER A 311 17.77 -19.11 18.70
N CYS A 312 17.56 -18.14 19.60
CA CYS A 312 16.66 -18.32 20.74
C CYS A 312 15.20 -18.43 20.30
N ILE A 313 14.77 -17.60 19.33
CA ILE A 313 13.42 -17.63 18.75
C ILE A 313 13.14 -19.00 18.12
N ASP A 314 14.06 -19.49 17.28
CA ASP A 314 13.91 -20.80 16.64
C ASP A 314 13.82 -21.94 17.68
N ARG A 315 14.55 -21.84 18.80
CA ARG A 315 14.50 -22.82 19.89
C ARG A 315 13.18 -22.78 20.66
N PHE A 316 12.67 -21.59 21.01
CA PHE A 316 11.33 -21.46 21.61
C PHE A 316 10.25 -22.09 20.73
N ARG A 317 10.31 -21.82 19.43
CA ARG A 317 9.34 -22.37 18.47
C ARG A 317 9.50 -23.88 18.27
N ALA A 318 10.72 -24.40 18.31
CA ALA A 318 10.98 -25.84 18.27
C ALA A 318 10.40 -26.59 19.50
N LEU A 319 10.34 -25.93 20.66
CA LEU A 319 9.69 -26.43 21.87
C LEU A 319 8.15 -26.26 21.84
N GLY A 320 7.60 -25.61 20.82
CA GLY A 320 6.17 -25.42 20.64
C GLY A 320 5.60 -24.14 21.28
N TYR A 321 6.44 -23.22 21.73
CA TYR A 321 6.02 -21.88 22.16
C TYR A 321 5.76 -20.99 20.95
N GLN A 322 4.81 -20.06 21.08
CA GLN A 322 4.67 -18.98 20.09
C GLN A 322 5.54 -17.80 20.50
N VAL A 323 6.20 -17.20 19.51
CA VAL A 323 6.96 -15.97 19.69
C VAL A 323 6.27 -14.83 18.96
N TRP A 324 5.94 -13.79 19.70
CA TRP A 324 5.19 -12.61 19.28
C TRP A 324 6.15 -11.42 19.20
N LEU A 325 6.11 -10.69 18.10
CA LEU A 325 6.85 -9.44 17.94
C LEU A 325 6.00 -8.29 18.47
N ASP A 326 6.45 -7.64 19.53
CA ASP A 326 5.78 -6.54 20.20
C ASP A 326 6.26 -5.17 19.73
N ASP A 327 5.46 -4.12 19.98
CA ASP A 327 5.69 -2.73 19.60
C ASP A 327 6.04 -2.54 18.10
N PHE A 328 5.45 -3.36 17.22
CA PHE A 328 5.77 -3.32 15.80
C PHE A 328 5.40 -1.97 15.18
N GLY A 329 6.39 -1.29 14.58
CA GLY A 329 6.25 0.00 13.91
C GLY A 329 6.67 1.21 14.76
N SER A 330 7.16 1.00 15.98
CA SER A 330 7.80 2.03 16.82
C SER A 330 9.29 2.27 16.47
N GLY A 331 9.95 1.33 15.79
CA GLY A 331 11.37 1.37 15.41
C GLY A 331 11.65 1.57 13.91
N TYR A 332 12.92 1.81 13.57
CA TYR A 332 13.37 2.13 12.20
C TYR A 332 13.58 0.91 11.28
N SER A 333 13.49 -0.34 11.76
CA SER A 333 13.91 -1.56 11.03
C SER A 333 12.89 -2.71 11.03
N SER A 334 11.61 -2.46 11.36
CA SER A 334 10.61 -3.50 11.60
C SER A 334 10.41 -4.47 10.43
N LEU A 335 10.53 -3.99 9.19
CA LEU A 335 10.37 -4.83 7.99
C LEU A 335 11.54 -5.79 7.75
N ASN A 336 12.77 -5.39 8.13
CA ASN A 336 13.93 -6.28 8.02
C ASN A 336 13.82 -7.45 9.00
N MET A 337 13.23 -7.21 10.18
CA MET A 337 12.99 -8.27 11.17
C MET A 337 12.08 -9.38 10.63
N LEU A 338 11.02 -9.00 9.90
CA LEU A 338 10.08 -9.97 9.30
C LEU A 338 10.69 -10.76 8.14
N LYS A 339 11.75 -10.22 7.51
CA LYS A 339 12.50 -10.91 6.45
C LYS A 339 13.43 -11.97 7.04
N ASP A 340 14.15 -11.62 8.10
CA ASP A 340 15.26 -12.43 8.62
C ASP A 340 14.80 -13.41 9.72
N PHE A 341 13.70 -13.12 10.41
CA PHE A 341 13.17 -13.94 11.52
C PHE A 341 11.73 -14.35 11.29
N LYS A 342 11.35 -15.48 11.89
CA LYS A 342 9.99 -16.03 11.76
C LYS A 342 9.23 -15.92 13.08
N PHE A 343 8.28 -14.99 13.12
CA PHE A 343 7.37 -14.79 14.25
C PHE A 343 6.01 -15.47 14.00
N ASP A 344 5.32 -15.82 15.08
CA ASP A 344 3.98 -16.41 15.02
C ASP A 344 2.88 -15.34 15.04
N CYS A 345 3.16 -14.19 15.65
CA CYS A 345 2.26 -13.04 15.73
C CYS A 345 3.02 -11.71 15.73
N ILE A 346 2.40 -10.66 15.21
CA ILE A 346 2.82 -9.27 15.31
C ILE A 346 1.77 -8.50 16.13
N LYS A 347 2.21 -7.80 17.18
CA LYS A 347 1.38 -6.85 17.93
C LYS A 347 1.67 -5.45 17.41
N LEU A 348 0.62 -4.78 16.94
CA LEU A 348 0.68 -3.42 16.40
C LEU A 348 0.60 -2.43 17.55
N ASP A 349 1.62 -1.57 17.62
CA ASP A 349 1.78 -0.56 18.66
C ASP A 349 0.53 0.34 18.81
N MET A 350 0.18 0.68 20.05
CA MET A 350 -0.96 1.53 20.38
C MET A 350 -0.94 2.92 19.69
N MET A 351 0.23 3.41 19.27
CA MET A 351 0.42 4.66 18.54
C MET A 351 -0.29 4.63 17.20
N PHE A 352 -0.45 3.46 16.57
CA PHE A 352 -1.31 3.31 15.38
C PHE A 352 -2.80 3.49 15.68
N MET A 353 -3.23 3.35 16.93
CA MET A 353 -4.63 3.56 17.32
C MET A 353 -4.91 4.98 17.82
N ARG A 354 -3.88 5.75 18.15
CA ARG A 354 -4.03 7.16 18.55
C ARG A 354 -4.55 8.00 17.39
N GLY A 355 -5.69 8.66 17.59
CA GLY A 355 -6.32 9.47 16.55
C GLY A 355 -6.93 8.67 15.40
N PHE A 356 -7.11 7.35 15.57
CA PHE A 356 -7.60 6.43 14.54
C PHE A 356 -8.88 6.91 13.82
N GLU A 357 -9.86 7.46 14.54
CA GLU A 357 -11.13 7.88 13.93
C GLU A 357 -10.95 9.05 12.96
N GLU A 358 -10.07 9.98 13.31
CA GLU A 358 -9.82 11.21 12.56
C GLU A 358 -8.75 11.01 11.47
N ASN A 359 -7.92 9.96 11.56
CA ASN A 359 -6.75 9.78 10.72
C ASN A 359 -6.92 8.74 9.58
N HIS A 360 -7.02 9.17 8.32
CA HIS A 360 -7.14 8.28 7.15
C HIS A 360 -5.84 7.51 6.84
N GLU A 361 -4.67 8.12 6.96
CA GLU A 361 -3.39 7.50 6.63
C GLU A 361 -3.06 6.40 7.63
N THR A 362 -3.45 6.56 8.89
CA THR A 362 -3.44 5.48 9.88
C THR A 362 -4.21 4.25 9.39
N ARG A 363 -5.41 4.44 8.81
CA ARG A 363 -6.20 3.34 8.25
C ARG A 363 -5.55 2.71 7.02
N VAL A 364 -4.89 3.51 6.17
CA VAL A 364 -4.14 3.00 5.01
C VAL A 364 -2.95 2.17 5.45
N ILE A 365 -2.16 2.67 6.40
CA ILE A 365 -0.98 1.98 6.95
C ILE A 365 -1.39 0.66 7.61
N LEU A 366 -2.41 0.68 8.48
CA LEU A 366 -2.94 -0.53 9.10
C LEU A 366 -3.39 -1.57 8.07
N ARG A 367 -4.07 -1.14 7.00
CA ARG A 367 -4.47 -2.04 5.91
C ARG A 367 -3.26 -2.69 5.23
N SER A 368 -2.23 -1.91 4.94
CA SER A 368 -1.00 -2.41 4.31
C SER A 368 -0.25 -3.39 5.21
N ILE A 369 -0.11 -3.07 6.51
CA ILE A 369 0.56 -3.95 7.48
C ILE A 369 -0.20 -5.26 7.65
N ILE A 370 -1.54 -5.20 7.83
CA ILE A 370 -2.34 -6.41 7.96
C ILE A 370 -2.25 -7.26 6.69
N ASN A 371 -2.36 -6.66 5.50
CA ASN A 371 -2.23 -7.39 4.23
C ASN A 371 -0.88 -8.11 4.12
N MET A 372 0.21 -7.43 4.47
CA MET A 372 1.56 -8.01 4.50
C MET A 372 1.63 -9.17 5.50
N ALA A 373 1.19 -8.98 6.75
CA ALA A 373 1.21 -10.03 7.77
C ALA A 373 0.45 -11.28 7.32
N LYS A 374 -0.71 -11.11 6.66
CA LYS A 374 -1.46 -12.23 6.07
C LYS A 374 -0.70 -12.95 4.97
N ASN A 375 -0.02 -12.22 4.08
CA ASN A 375 0.78 -12.82 3.01
C ASN A 375 1.98 -13.60 3.55
N LEU A 376 2.54 -13.18 4.69
CA LEU A 376 3.59 -13.90 5.41
C LEU A 376 3.05 -15.06 6.28
N GLY A 377 1.72 -15.16 6.43
CA GLY A 377 1.06 -16.16 7.27
C GLY A 377 1.20 -15.92 8.77
N ILE A 378 1.50 -14.68 9.18
CA ILE A 378 1.73 -14.24 10.56
C ILE A 378 0.41 -13.73 11.17
N GLN A 379 0.15 -14.06 12.44
CA GLN A 379 -1.03 -13.58 13.16
C GLN A 379 -0.88 -12.10 13.52
N THR A 380 -2.00 -11.43 13.81
CA THR A 380 -1.99 -10.00 14.14
C THR A 380 -2.82 -9.71 15.38
N VAL A 381 -2.26 -8.89 16.27
CA VAL A 381 -2.94 -8.22 17.38
C VAL A 381 -2.83 -6.71 17.16
N ALA A 382 -3.89 -5.95 17.35
CA ALA A 382 -3.81 -4.49 17.43
C ALA A 382 -4.06 -4.03 18.87
N GLU A 383 -3.15 -3.21 19.39
CA GLU A 383 -3.22 -2.68 20.75
C GLU A 383 -3.85 -1.30 20.83
N GLY A 384 -4.25 -0.86 22.02
CA GLY A 384 -4.84 0.45 22.22
C GLY A 384 -6.22 0.62 21.57
N VAL A 385 -6.97 -0.48 21.38
CA VAL A 385 -8.32 -0.42 20.80
C VAL A 385 -9.34 -0.02 21.86
N GLU A 386 -9.84 1.21 21.77
CA GLU A 386 -10.75 1.80 22.75
C GLU A 386 -12.19 1.97 22.25
N THR A 387 -12.43 1.97 20.93
CA THR A 387 -13.76 2.25 20.35
C THR A 387 -14.28 1.11 19.48
N GLN A 388 -15.61 0.92 19.46
CA GLN A 388 -16.25 -0.10 18.62
C GLN A 388 -15.96 0.12 17.13
N LYS A 389 -15.90 1.38 16.68
CA LYS A 389 -15.57 1.73 15.28
C LYS A 389 -14.18 1.23 14.88
N ALA A 390 -13.19 1.39 15.77
CA ALA A 390 -11.84 0.87 15.55
C ALA A 390 -11.83 -0.66 15.44
N SER A 391 -12.52 -1.36 16.36
CA SER A 391 -12.71 -2.80 16.30
C SER A 391 -13.36 -3.25 14.98
N ASP A 392 -14.44 -2.58 14.55
CA ASP A 392 -15.16 -2.92 13.32
C ASP A 392 -14.31 -2.71 12.06
N PHE A 393 -13.45 -1.69 12.05
CA PHE A 393 -12.50 -1.48 10.97
C PHE A 393 -11.43 -2.58 10.92
N LEU A 394 -10.82 -2.89 12.07
CA LEU A 394 -9.81 -3.95 12.19
C LEU A 394 -10.39 -5.31 11.76
N LYS A 395 -11.66 -5.57 12.09
CA LYS A 395 -12.43 -6.73 11.63
C LYS A 395 -12.53 -6.82 10.11
N LYS A 396 -12.83 -5.70 9.44
CA LYS A 396 -13.00 -5.61 7.97
C LYS A 396 -11.71 -5.83 7.21
N ILE A 397 -10.59 -5.35 7.74
CA ILE A 397 -9.27 -5.53 7.11
C ILE A 397 -8.62 -6.88 7.45
N GLY A 398 -9.25 -7.68 8.32
CA GLY A 398 -8.80 -9.04 8.63
C GLY A 398 -7.83 -9.16 9.81
N CYS A 399 -7.76 -8.17 10.70
CA CYS A 399 -7.02 -8.29 11.96
C CYS A 399 -7.62 -9.43 12.82
N GLU A 400 -6.78 -10.27 13.44
CA GLU A 400 -7.26 -11.48 14.14
C GLU A 400 -7.68 -11.21 15.56
N ASN A 401 -6.86 -10.45 16.29
CA ASN A 401 -7.09 -10.14 17.69
C ASN A 401 -6.93 -8.63 17.95
N ILE A 402 -7.57 -8.16 19.00
CA ILE A 402 -7.46 -6.79 19.50
C ILE A 402 -7.27 -6.79 21.01
N GLN A 403 -6.62 -5.75 21.49
CA GLN A 403 -6.40 -5.49 22.90
C GLN A 403 -6.57 -4.01 23.18
N GLY A 404 -7.24 -3.69 24.28
CA GLY A 404 -7.47 -2.31 24.69
C GLY A 404 -8.69 -2.17 25.60
N PHE A 405 -8.96 -0.93 25.99
CA PHE A 405 -9.98 -0.61 27.00
C PHE A 405 -11.42 -0.78 26.51
N LEU A 406 -11.64 -1.06 25.23
CA LEU A 406 -12.97 -1.39 24.71
C LEU A 406 -13.59 -2.60 25.44
N TYR A 407 -12.77 -3.59 25.79
CA TYR A 407 -13.23 -4.83 26.43
C TYR A 407 -12.73 -5.00 27.87
N SER A 408 -11.47 -4.65 28.15
CA SER A 408 -10.91 -4.83 29.48
C SER A 408 -9.70 -3.93 29.75
N CYS A 409 -9.62 -3.41 30.97
CA CYS A 409 -8.38 -2.86 31.53
C CYS A 409 -7.54 -3.99 32.16
N PRO A 410 -6.23 -3.82 32.32
CA PRO A 410 -5.40 -4.73 33.10
C PRO A 410 -5.92 -4.85 34.54
N ASP A 411 -6.22 -6.05 34.99
CA ASP A 411 -6.71 -6.31 36.35
C ASP A 411 -6.22 -7.65 36.90
N LYS A 412 -6.42 -7.89 38.18
CA LYS A 412 -6.03 -9.13 38.85
C LYS A 412 -6.79 -10.33 38.27
N ILE A 413 -6.17 -11.50 38.36
CA ILE A 413 -6.72 -12.73 37.79
C ILE A 413 -8.12 -13.05 38.34
N GLU A 414 -8.40 -12.76 39.61
CA GLU A 414 -9.72 -13.03 40.20
C GLU A 414 -10.82 -12.23 39.50
N ASN A 415 -10.57 -10.94 39.25
CA ASN A 415 -11.53 -10.05 38.60
C ASN A 415 -11.69 -10.41 37.12
N ILE A 416 -10.58 -10.70 36.43
CA ILE A 416 -10.59 -11.08 35.02
C ILE A 416 -11.34 -12.39 34.79
N PHE A 417 -11.13 -13.40 35.64
CA PHE A 417 -11.82 -14.68 35.53
C PHE A 417 -13.29 -14.64 36.00
N ALA A 418 -13.63 -13.66 36.86
CA ALA A 418 -15.00 -13.37 37.26
C ALA A 418 -15.77 -12.50 36.24
N SER A 419 -15.08 -11.93 35.24
CA SER A 419 -15.70 -11.11 34.20
C SER A 419 -16.74 -11.90 33.39
N SER A 420 -17.70 -11.18 32.82
CA SER A 420 -18.74 -11.76 31.95
C SER A 420 -18.22 -12.15 30.56
N LEU A 421 -16.96 -11.86 30.25
CA LEU A 421 -16.36 -12.15 28.95
C LEU A 421 -16.18 -13.66 28.77
N LYS A 422 -16.68 -14.16 27.65
CA LYS A 422 -16.62 -15.58 27.32
C LYS A 422 -15.25 -15.93 26.74
N ARG A 423 -14.65 -17.01 27.24
CA ARG A 423 -13.35 -17.53 26.80
C ARG A 423 -13.49 -18.56 25.67
N GLU A 424 -12.57 -18.52 24.70
CA GLU A 424 -12.47 -19.52 23.65
C GLU A 424 -11.97 -20.85 24.23
N SER A 425 -12.69 -21.95 23.98
CA SER A 425 -12.14 -23.29 24.23
C SER A 425 -10.96 -23.55 23.28
N GLU A 426 -10.03 -24.44 23.65
CA GLU A 426 -8.85 -24.78 22.83
C GLU A 426 -9.19 -25.09 21.35
N GLY A 427 -10.20 -25.93 21.11
CA GLY A 427 -10.61 -26.26 19.74
C GLY A 427 -11.27 -25.08 18.98
N MET A 428 -11.94 -24.16 19.68
CA MET A 428 -12.45 -22.93 19.06
C MET A 428 -11.32 -21.97 18.70
N ARG A 429 -10.30 -21.86 19.56
CA ARG A 429 -9.11 -21.05 19.29
C ARG A 429 -8.39 -21.53 18.03
N LYS A 430 -8.11 -22.84 17.93
CA LYS A 430 -7.51 -23.46 16.73
C LYS A 430 -8.36 -23.23 15.47
N TYR A 431 -9.68 -23.32 15.60
CA TYR A 431 -10.63 -23.07 14.52
C TYR A 431 -10.61 -21.60 14.04
N TYR A 432 -10.69 -20.62 14.94
CA TYR A 432 -10.66 -19.20 14.56
C TYR A 432 -9.28 -18.72 14.11
N THR A 433 -8.18 -19.27 14.64
CA THR A 433 -6.84 -19.02 14.09
C THR A 433 -6.74 -19.48 12.64
N ARG A 434 -7.37 -20.60 12.25
CA ARG A 434 -7.38 -21.03 10.84
C ARG A 434 -8.18 -20.10 9.94
N ILE A 435 -9.27 -19.53 10.46
CA ILE A 435 -10.09 -18.51 9.78
C ILE A 435 -9.32 -17.19 9.65
N GLY A 436 -8.62 -16.78 10.71
CA GLY A 436 -7.81 -15.56 10.76
C GLY A 436 -6.76 -15.50 9.66
N LYS A 437 -6.15 -16.64 9.28
CA LYS A 437 -5.14 -16.71 8.21
C LYS A 437 -5.65 -16.36 6.80
N VAL A 438 -6.96 -16.23 6.59
CA VAL A 438 -7.51 -15.88 5.27
C VAL A 438 -7.27 -14.40 4.99
N ASN A 439 -6.61 -14.10 3.87
CA ASN A 439 -6.37 -12.72 3.43
C ASN A 439 -7.58 -12.16 2.68
N LEU A 440 -8.39 -11.34 3.35
CA LEU A 440 -9.55 -10.65 2.75
C LEU A 440 -9.20 -9.40 1.93
N LEU A 441 -7.93 -9.00 1.91
CA LEU A 441 -7.42 -7.84 1.18
C LEU A 441 -6.69 -8.23 -0.11
N SER A 442 -6.51 -9.52 -0.39
CA SER A 442 -5.83 -10.00 -1.60
C SER A 442 -6.64 -9.72 -2.87
N ALA A 443 -5.95 -9.31 -3.94
CA ALA A 443 -6.51 -9.15 -5.29
C ALA A 443 -6.85 -10.50 -5.96
N ASN A 444 -6.26 -11.61 -5.50
CA ASN A 444 -6.52 -12.94 -6.05
C ASN A 444 -6.43 -14.04 -4.96
N PRO A 445 -7.54 -14.34 -4.24
CA PRO A 445 -7.56 -15.25 -3.09
C PRO A 445 -7.55 -16.74 -3.46
N LEU A 446 -7.61 -17.06 -4.75
CA LEU A 446 -7.66 -18.42 -5.27
C LEU A 446 -6.30 -18.91 -5.79
N ASP A 447 -5.28 -18.05 -5.81
CA ASP A 447 -3.95 -18.36 -6.33
C ASP A 447 -2.87 -17.92 -5.34
N VAL A 448 -1.90 -18.80 -5.04
CA VAL A 448 -0.88 -18.58 -3.99
C VAL A 448 0.30 -17.74 -4.50
N GLN A 449 0.29 -17.28 -5.75
CA GLN A 449 1.37 -16.48 -6.33
C GLN A 449 0.86 -15.39 -7.28
N ASN A 450 0.65 -14.16 -6.78
CA ASN A 450 1.12 -12.92 -7.43
C ASN A 450 0.69 -11.64 -6.69
N THR A 451 1.61 -10.67 -6.72
CA THR A 451 1.53 -9.35 -6.09
C THR A 451 1.14 -8.25 -7.10
N GLY A 452 0.17 -7.40 -6.73
CA GLY A 452 0.14 -5.98 -7.12
C GLY A 452 -0.97 -5.53 -8.09
N MET A 453 -1.95 -4.80 -7.56
CA MET A 453 -2.51 -3.54 -8.09
C MET A 453 -3.58 -3.03 -7.12
N ASP A 454 -3.61 -1.73 -6.85
CA ASP A 454 -4.70 -1.06 -6.14
C ASP A 454 -5.97 -1.10 -7.01
N SER A 455 -6.77 -2.14 -6.82
CA SER A 455 -8.21 -2.11 -7.03
C SER A 455 -8.85 -2.59 -5.74
N GLU A 456 -10.03 -2.08 -5.39
CA GLU A 456 -10.81 -2.64 -4.29
C GLU A 456 -10.95 -4.15 -4.55
N GLY A 457 -10.18 -4.98 -3.80
CA GLY A 457 -9.98 -6.40 -4.12
C GLY A 457 -11.29 -7.17 -4.29
N LEU A 458 -11.25 -8.39 -4.86
CA LEU A 458 -12.45 -9.17 -5.16
C LEU A 458 -13.48 -9.16 -4.00
N PRO A 459 -14.79 -9.00 -4.27
CA PRO A 459 -15.82 -9.11 -3.25
C PRO A 459 -15.69 -10.41 -2.45
N MET A 460 -15.29 -10.31 -1.18
CA MET A 460 -15.05 -11.44 -0.30
C MET A 460 -15.76 -11.34 1.04
N ALA A 461 -16.28 -12.47 1.50
CA ALA A 461 -16.83 -12.64 2.83
C ALA A 461 -16.41 -13.97 3.48
N ILE A 462 -16.24 -13.97 4.79
CA ILE A 462 -16.13 -15.18 5.59
C ILE A 462 -17.49 -15.45 6.21
N MET A 463 -18.04 -16.62 5.92
CA MET A 463 -19.32 -17.07 6.48
C MET A 463 -19.12 -18.31 7.35
N GLU A 464 -19.90 -18.41 8.42
CA GLU A 464 -19.95 -19.57 9.29
C GLU A 464 -21.35 -20.20 9.25
N MET A 465 -21.37 -21.51 9.00
CA MET A 465 -22.58 -22.31 9.11
C MET A 465 -22.75 -22.82 10.54
N ARG A 466 -23.86 -22.44 11.19
CA ARG A 466 -24.29 -22.91 12.53
C ARG A 466 -25.68 -23.54 12.45
N ARG A 467 -25.80 -24.85 12.69
CA ARG A 467 -27.10 -25.57 12.70
C ARG A 467 -27.96 -25.20 11.47
N ASP A 468 -27.38 -25.31 10.28
CA ASP A 468 -27.98 -25.02 8.97
C ASP A 468 -28.34 -23.54 8.68
N LYS A 469 -27.84 -22.61 9.50
CA LYS A 469 -27.89 -21.17 9.22
C LYS A 469 -26.51 -20.63 8.84
N LEU A 470 -26.45 -19.78 7.82
CA LEU A 470 -25.23 -19.08 7.40
C LEU A 470 -25.17 -17.69 8.04
N ILE A 471 -24.06 -17.37 8.69
CA ILE A 471 -23.84 -16.12 9.41
C ILE A 471 -22.55 -15.48 8.88
N TYR A 472 -22.53 -14.17 8.66
CA TYR A 472 -21.32 -13.46 8.28
C TYR A 472 -20.40 -13.28 9.49
N LEU A 473 -19.16 -13.74 9.37
CA LEU A 473 -18.11 -13.46 10.35
C LEU A 473 -17.38 -12.16 10.01
N SER A 474 -17.06 -11.93 8.74
CA SER A 474 -16.44 -10.69 8.25
C SER A 474 -16.61 -10.58 6.73
N CYS A 475 -16.45 -9.39 6.18
CA CYS A 475 -16.39 -9.16 4.74
C CYS A 475 -15.53 -7.93 4.43
N ASN A 476 -14.94 -7.91 3.24
CA ASN A 476 -14.18 -6.76 2.78
C ASN A 476 -15.11 -5.65 2.23
N PRO A 477 -14.62 -4.41 2.04
CA PRO A 477 -15.43 -3.31 1.52
C PRO A 477 -16.06 -3.60 0.14
N ALA A 478 -15.35 -4.29 -0.75
CA ALA A 478 -15.86 -4.67 -2.07
C ALA A 478 -17.08 -5.60 -2.00
N TYR A 479 -17.14 -6.51 -1.02
CA TYR A 479 -18.33 -7.34 -0.80
C TYR A 479 -19.53 -6.54 -0.31
N MET A 480 -19.30 -5.53 0.54
CA MET A 480 -20.37 -4.61 0.94
C MET A 480 -20.87 -3.77 -0.24
N GLY A 481 -19.96 -3.30 -1.10
CA GLY A 481 -20.31 -2.63 -2.36
C GLY A 481 -21.17 -3.52 -3.25
N HIS A 482 -20.77 -4.79 -3.41
CA HIS A 482 -21.54 -5.77 -4.15
C HIS A 482 -22.94 -6.00 -3.54
N LEU A 483 -23.07 -6.14 -2.22
CA LEU A 483 -24.39 -6.27 -1.58
C LEU A 483 -25.26 -5.03 -1.82
N ALA A 484 -24.68 -3.83 -1.79
CA ALA A 484 -25.39 -2.59 -2.06
C ALA A 484 -25.91 -2.53 -3.52
N GLU A 485 -25.15 -3.02 -4.50
CA GLU A 485 -25.63 -3.18 -5.89
C GLU A 485 -26.86 -4.09 -5.98
N LEU A 486 -26.97 -5.07 -5.08
CA LEU A 486 -28.11 -5.99 -4.97
C LEU A 486 -29.26 -5.42 -4.13
N ASN A 487 -29.22 -4.13 -3.75
CA ASN A 487 -30.15 -3.46 -2.84
C ASN A 487 -30.18 -4.08 -1.42
N ILE A 488 -29.06 -4.63 -0.96
CA ILE A 488 -28.88 -5.14 0.41
C ILE A 488 -27.89 -4.22 1.12
N ASN A 489 -28.35 -3.46 2.10
CA ASN A 489 -27.55 -2.40 2.71
C ASN A 489 -26.83 -2.85 3.98
N THR A 490 -27.31 -3.91 4.62
CA THR A 490 -26.74 -4.44 5.87
C THR A 490 -26.44 -5.93 5.77
N LEU A 491 -25.46 -6.39 6.56
CA LEU A 491 -25.18 -7.82 6.68
C LEU A 491 -26.35 -8.58 7.30
N GLU A 492 -27.10 -7.95 8.22
CA GLU A 492 -28.28 -8.54 8.84
C GLU A 492 -29.37 -8.82 7.80
N GLU A 493 -29.66 -7.87 6.90
CA GLU A 493 -30.56 -8.08 5.76
C GLU A 493 -30.07 -9.21 4.85
N ALA A 494 -28.75 -9.29 4.60
CA ALA A 494 -28.15 -10.36 3.82
C ALA A 494 -28.30 -11.73 4.50
N GLU A 495 -28.12 -11.81 5.82
CA GLU A 495 -28.32 -13.03 6.61
C GLU A 495 -29.79 -13.45 6.62
N GLU A 496 -30.71 -12.51 6.82
CA GLU A 496 -32.14 -12.81 6.76
C GLU A 496 -32.50 -13.36 5.39
N PHE A 497 -32.02 -12.74 4.32
CA PHE A 497 -32.21 -13.23 2.96
C PHE A 497 -31.70 -14.67 2.79
N LEU A 498 -30.46 -14.96 3.21
CA LEU A 498 -29.83 -16.28 3.09
C LEU A 498 -30.44 -17.35 3.98
N ASN A 499 -31.12 -16.97 5.08
CA ASN A 499 -31.69 -17.91 6.04
C ASN A 499 -33.23 -17.98 6.01
N GLN A 500 -33.90 -17.27 5.10
CA GLN A 500 -35.35 -17.35 4.92
C GLN A 500 -35.76 -18.68 4.26
N GLY A 501 -36.14 -19.65 5.09
CA GLY A 501 -36.41 -21.06 4.74
C GLY A 501 -37.64 -21.37 3.87
N LYS A 502 -38.08 -20.46 2.99
CA LYS A 502 -39.19 -20.70 2.03
C LYS A 502 -38.91 -20.26 0.59
N ARG A 503 -37.74 -19.67 0.29
CA ARG A 503 -37.37 -19.20 -1.05
C ARG A 503 -36.39 -20.16 -1.72
N LYS A 504 -36.48 -20.33 -3.05
CA LYS A 504 -35.59 -21.21 -3.83
C LYS A 504 -34.13 -20.76 -3.79
N LEU A 505 -33.85 -19.47 -3.87
CA LEU A 505 -32.47 -18.93 -3.99
C LEU A 505 -31.58 -19.16 -2.75
N PRO A 506 -32.06 -18.93 -1.50
CA PRO A 506 -31.33 -19.29 -0.28
C PRO A 506 -30.88 -20.76 -0.22
N SER A 507 -31.74 -21.67 -0.69
CA SER A 507 -31.42 -23.10 -0.71
C SER A 507 -30.29 -23.44 -1.68
N VAL A 508 -30.09 -22.66 -2.75
CA VAL A 508 -28.98 -22.85 -3.70
C VAL A 508 -27.64 -22.58 -3.01
N PHE A 509 -27.53 -21.48 -2.26
CA PHE A 509 -26.32 -21.12 -1.53
C PHE A 509 -25.99 -22.14 -0.43
N VAL A 510 -26.99 -22.52 0.38
CA VAL A 510 -26.82 -23.53 1.44
C VAL A 510 -26.41 -24.87 0.85
N ASN A 511 -26.99 -25.29 -0.29
CA ASN A 511 -26.60 -26.52 -0.97
C ASN A 511 -25.19 -26.45 -1.55
N ALA A 512 -24.78 -25.32 -2.13
CA ALA A 512 -23.40 -25.12 -2.61
C ALA A 512 -22.38 -25.21 -1.46
N VAL A 513 -22.67 -24.58 -0.33
CA VAL A 513 -21.84 -24.66 0.88
C VAL A 513 -21.79 -26.07 1.46
N ASN A 514 -22.92 -26.80 1.48
CA ASN A 514 -22.97 -28.20 1.93
C ASN A 514 -22.22 -29.16 1.00
N ARG A 515 -22.31 -28.95 -0.32
CA ARG A 515 -21.49 -29.68 -1.30
C ARG A 515 -20.01 -29.39 -1.08
N CYS A 516 -19.63 -28.12 -0.90
CA CYS A 516 -18.25 -27.69 -0.65
C CYS A 516 -17.68 -28.36 0.60
N LYS A 517 -18.47 -28.41 1.68
CA LYS A 517 -18.11 -29.12 2.92
C LYS A 517 -17.88 -30.61 2.70
N SER A 518 -18.69 -31.24 1.85
CA SER A 518 -18.64 -32.70 1.61
C SER A 518 -17.57 -33.10 0.60
N SER A 519 -17.34 -32.28 -0.42
CA SER A 519 -16.38 -32.52 -1.50
C SER A 519 -14.96 -32.06 -1.13
N GLY A 520 -14.83 -31.13 -0.19
CA GLY A 520 -13.55 -30.47 0.16
C GLY A 520 -12.99 -29.59 -0.96
N LYS A 521 -13.75 -29.42 -2.06
CA LYS A 521 -13.38 -28.64 -3.23
C LYS A 521 -14.15 -27.33 -3.25
N GLN A 522 -13.62 -26.37 -3.99
CA GLN A 522 -14.35 -25.14 -4.29
C GLN A 522 -15.60 -25.47 -5.10
N GLU A 523 -16.72 -24.88 -4.71
CA GLU A 523 -18.00 -25.01 -5.41
C GLU A 523 -18.45 -23.63 -5.89
N SER A 524 -19.10 -23.57 -7.03
CA SER A 524 -19.68 -22.35 -7.58
C SER A 524 -21.13 -22.58 -7.97
N CYS A 525 -21.93 -21.53 -7.86
CA CYS A 525 -23.28 -21.50 -8.40
C CYS A 525 -23.60 -20.12 -8.94
N ASP A 526 -24.22 -20.10 -10.11
CA ASP A 526 -24.71 -18.86 -10.72
C ASP A 526 -26.14 -18.59 -10.26
N TYR A 527 -26.45 -17.32 -10.04
CA TYR A 527 -27.75 -16.89 -9.56
C TYR A 527 -28.10 -15.51 -10.13
N VAL A 528 -29.41 -15.26 -10.25
CA VAL A 528 -29.92 -13.97 -10.74
C VAL A 528 -30.70 -13.30 -9.62
N ILE A 529 -30.36 -12.05 -9.33
CA ILE A 529 -31.05 -11.21 -8.35
C ILE A 529 -31.19 -9.81 -8.95
N ASN A 530 -32.39 -9.22 -8.87
CA ASN A 530 -32.71 -7.91 -9.47
C ASN A 530 -32.29 -7.73 -10.94
N GLY A 531 -32.33 -8.81 -11.74
CA GLY A 531 -31.94 -8.78 -13.17
C GLY A 531 -30.42 -8.77 -13.42
N GLN A 532 -29.59 -8.93 -12.39
CA GLN A 532 -28.14 -9.00 -12.50
C GLN A 532 -27.67 -10.44 -12.34
N ASN A 533 -26.76 -10.87 -13.24
CA ASN A 533 -26.17 -12.20 -13.20
C ASN A 533 -25.00 -12.19 -12.23
N CYS A 534 -25.08 -13.02 -11.20
CA CYS A 534 -24.05 -13.11 -10.18
C CYS A 534 -23.50 -14.54 -10.12
N THR A 535 -22.20 -14.66 -9.87
CA THR A 535 -21.57 -15.95 -9.57
C THR A 535 -21.19 -15.96 -8.11
N PHE A 536 -21.72 -16.92 -7.35
CA PHE A 536 -21.33 -17.22 -5.99
C PHE A 536 -20.32 -18.36 -5.98
N GLN A 537 -19.23 -18.22 -5.26
CA GLN A 537 -18.26 -19.28 -5.05
C GLN A 537 -17.98 -19.46 -3.56
N ALA A 538 -17.84 -20.71 -3.14
CA ALA A 538 -17.54 -21.08 -1.77
C ALA A 538 -16.31 -21.98 -1.71
N ARG A 539 -15.42 -21.70 -0.76
CA ARG A 539 -14.29 -22.55 -0.38
C ARG A 539 -14.34 -22.83 1.11
N HIS A 540 -14.27 -24.11 1.48
CA HIS A 540 -14.20 -24.53 2.88
C HIS A 540 -12.86 -24.10 3.52
N ILE A 541 -12.92 -23.56 4.73
CA ILE A 541 -11.74 -23.11 5.50
C ILE A 541 -11.43 -24.10 6.63
N ALA A 542 -12.41 -24.34 7.50
CA ALA A 542 -12.25 -25.18 8.69
C ALA A 542 -13.62 -25.67 9.19
N THR A 543 -13.61 -26.77 9.94
CA THR A 543 -14.79 -27.30 10.65
C THR A 543 -14.40 -27.66 12.07
N TYR A 544 -15.21 -27.26 13.04
CA TYR A 544 -15.09 -27.68 14.43
C TYR A 544 -16.46 -27.90 15.06
N ARG A 545 -16.70 -29.13 15.53
CA ARG A 545 -18.01 -29.59 16.02
C ARG A 545 -19.11 -29.29 14.98
N ASN A 546 -20.15 -28.55 15.38
CA ASN A 546 -21.30 -28.21 14.53
C ASN A 546 -21.12 -26.87 13.80
N ARG A 547 -19.88 -26.38 13.64
CA ARG A 547 -19.56 -25.13 12.95
C ARG A 547 -18.65 -25.40 11.77
N SER A 548 -18.87 -24.70 10.66
CA SER A 548 -18.01 -24.80 9.48
C SER A 548 -17.88 -23.42 8.85
N ALA A 549 -16.65 -22.99 8.59
CA ALA A 549 -16.36 -21.69 8.01
C ALA A 549 -16.00 -21.81 6.54
N PHE A 550 -16.43 -20.83 5.76
CA PHE A 550 -16.28 -20.78 4.31
C PHE A 550 -15.83 -19.38 3.89
N LEU A 551 -14.91 -19.34 2.93
CA LEU A 551 -14.61 -18.13 2.17
C LEU A 551 -15.57 -18.08 0.99
N ILE A 552 -16.29 -16.97 0.89
CA ILE A 552 -17.30 -16.71 -0.11
C ILE A 552 -16.81 -15.57 -1.01
N THR A 553 -16.93 -15.77 -2.32
CA THR A 553 -16.88 -14.67 -3.28
C THR A 553 -18.21 -14.57 -3.99
N SER A 554 -18.64 -13.35 -4.25
CA SER A 554 -19.86 -13.09 -5.00
C SER A 554 -19.63 -11.93 -5.94
N ILE A 555 -19.69 -12.21 -7.24
CA ILE A 555 -19.33 -11.24 -8.26
C ILE A 555 -20.50 -11.05 -9.18
N ASN A 556 -20.87 -9.79 -9.36
CA ASN A 556 -21.81 -9.37 -10.39
C ASN A 556 -21.14 -9.54 -11.76
N MET A 557 -21.44 -10.64 -12.43
CA MET A 557 -20.95 -10.92 -13.77
C MET A 557 -21.47 -9.89 -14.77
N SER A 558 -22.58 -9.18 -14.51
CA SER A 558 -23.04 -8.08 -15.35
C SER A 558 -22.14 -6.83 -15.29
N VAL A 559 -21.37 -6.65 -14.21
CA VAL A 559 -20.41 -5.53 -14.00
C VAL A 559 -18.98 -5.97 -14.30
N TYR A 560 -18.56 -7.15 -13.82
CA TYR A 560 -17.19 -7.69 -14.03
C TYR A 560 -16.91 -8.16 -15.47
N THR A 561 -17.96 -8.36 -16.27
CA THR A 561 -17.81 -8.54 -17.72
C THR A 561 -17.32 -7.28 -18.44
N GLN A 562 -17.06 -6.16 -17.77
CA GLN A 562 -16.28 -5.07 -18.37
C GLN A 562 -14.75 -5.30 -18.31
N ALA A 563 -14.19 -6.03 -17.34
CA ALA A 563 -12.73 -6.04 -17.12
C ALA A 563 -11.94 -7.33 -17.49
N ALA A 564 -12.46 -8.56 -17.35
CA ALA A 564 -11.57 -9.76 -17.26
C ALA A 564 -11.68 -10.86 -18.36
N ARG A 565 -12.24 -10.59 -19.54
CA ARG A 565 -12.18 -11.50 -20.70
C ARG A 565 -11.76 -10.66 -21.90
N SER A 566 -10.87 -11.18 -22.76
CA SER A 566 -10.53 -10.56 -24.05
C SER A 566 -11.80 -9.99 -24.69
N GLU A 567 -11.82 -8.69 -25.01
CA GLU A 567 -12.97 -8.00 -25.62
C GLU A 567 -13.56 -8.80 -26.79
N LYS A 568 -12.69 -9.55 -27.51
CA LYS A 568 -13.05 -10.46 -28.61
C LYS A 568 -13.96 -11.62 -28.16
N GLN A 569 -13.65 -12.29 -27.04
CA GLN A 569 -14.50 -13.36 -26.48
C GLN A 569 -15.81 -12.83 -25.88
N LYS A 570 -15.81 -11.62 -25.32
CA LYS A 570 -17.03 -10.97 -24.81
C LYS A 570 -17.96 -10.56 -25.95
N ALA A 571 -17.42 -10.02 -27.04
CA ALA A 571 -18.17 -9.73 -28.25
C ALA A 571 -18.78 -11.03 -28.82
N LEU A 572 -18.00 -12.10 -28.93
CA LEU A 572 -18.45 -13.41 -29.41
C LEU A 572 -19.53 -14.06 -28.52
N LEU A 573 -19.39 -14.02 -27.20
CA LEU A 573 -20.40 -14.58 -26.27
C LEU A 573 -21.65 -13.72 -26.18
N LYS A 574 -21.51 -12.39 -26.13
CA LYS A 574 -22.65 -11.45 -26.16
C LYS A 574 -23.41 -11.56 -27.47
N PHE A 575 -22.69 -11.76 -28.57
CA PHE A 575 -23.23 -12.08 -29.88
C PHE A 575 -24.06 -13.39 -29.84
N ILE A 576 -23.51 -14.50 -29.33
CA ILE A 576 -24.24 -15.79 -29.22
C ILE A 576 -25.51 -15.63 -28.38
N TYR A 577 -25.42 -14.92 -27.25
CA TYR A 577 -26.58 -14.66 -26.39
C TYR A 577 -27.63 -13.76 -27.03
N THR A 578 -27.27 -12.85 -27.94
CA THR A 578 -28.26 -12.08 -28.71
C THR A 578 -28.94 -12.85 -29.85
N GLN A 579 -28.42 -14.02 -30.28
CA GLN A 579 -28.97 -14.79 -31.40
C GLN A 579 -30.06 -15.79 -31.00
N TYR A 580 -30.13 -16.18 -29.72
CA TYR A 580 -31.05 -17.19 -29.22
C TYR A 580 -31.91 -16.61 -28.11
N ASN A 581 -33.19 -16.96 -28.09
CA ASN A 581 -34.12 -16.59 -27.03
C ASN A 581 -34.00 -17.53 -25.82
N LYS A 582 -33.56 -18.77 -26.03
CA LYS A 582 -33.39 -19.78 -24.98
C LYS A 582 -32.37 -20.84 -25.39
N ILE A 583 -31.55 -21.31 -24.45
CA ILE A 583 -30.59 -22.41 -24.62
C ILE A 583 -30.73 -23.36 -23.44
N ASP A 584 -31.00 -24.64 -23.70
CA ASP A 584 -31.10 -25.71 -22.72
C ASP A 584 -30.05 -26.81 -22.96
N VAL A 585 -29.74 -27.61 -21.94
CA VAL A 585 -28.95 -28.84 -22.02
C VAL A 585 -29.84 -29.98 -21.61
N LEU A 586 -30.02 -30.94 -22.51
CA LEU A 586 -30.73 -32.17 -22.28
C LEU A 586 -29.72 -33.28 -21.96
N ASP A 587 -29.85 -33.87 -20.77
CA ASP A 587 -29.12 -35.07 -20.36
C ASP A 587 -29.96 -36.31 -20.67
N PRO A 588 -29.59 -37.12 -21.67
CA PRO A 588 -30.34 -38.28 -22.10
C PRO A 588 -30.11 -39.54 -21.23
N GLU A 589 -29.21 -39.49 -20.23
CA GLU A 589 -29.02 -40.58 -19.26
C GLU A 589 -29.82 -40.32 -17.98
N GLU A 590 -29.81 -39.07 -17.49
CA GLU A 590 -30.54 -38.67 -16.29
C GLU A 590 -31.97 -38.21 -16.59
N GLY A 591 -32.28 -37.96 -17.87
CA GLY A 591 -33.58 -37.48 -18.31
C GLY A 591 -33.87 -36.05 -17.81
N THR A 592 -32.85 -35.23 -17.61
CA THR A 592 -32.95 -33.87 -17.08
C THR A 592 -32.76 -32.83 -18.17
N ILE A 593 -33.36 -31.65 -17.99
CA ILE A 593 -33.16 -30.48 -18.86
C ILE A 593 -32.68 -29.32 -18.00
N ASP A 594 -31.43 -28.91 -18.22
CA ASP A 594 -30.76 -27.80 -17.53
C ASP A 594 -30.78 -26.56 -18.42
N ASN A 595 -31.41 -25.47 -17.99
CA ASN A 595 -31.40 -24.23 -18.78
C ASN A 595 -30.06 -23.49 -18.61
N ILE A 596 -29.38 -23.18 -19.72
CA ILE A 596 -28.14 -22.38 -19.73
C ILE A 596 -28.45 -20.89 -19.90
N TYR A 597 -29.43 -20.55 -20.75
CA TYR A 597 -29.69 -19.16 -21.14
C TYR A 597 -31.17 -18.93 -21.48
N ILE A 598 -31.75 -17.79 -21.10
CA ILE A 598 -33.07 -17.29 -21.52
C ILE A 598 -32.97 -15.77 -21.68
N ASN A 599 -33.36 -15.25 -22.84
CA ASN A 599 -33.50 -13.83 -23.10
C ASN A 599 -34.88 -13.37 -22.59
N SER A 600 -34.90 -12.60 -21.51
CA SER A 600 -36.08 -12.38 -20.69
C SER A 600 -37.02 -11.31 -21.26
N SER A 601 -38.09 -11.77 -21.94
CA SER A 601 -39.40 -11.11 -21.94
C SER A 601 -40.57 -11.99 -22.40
N GLU A 602 -40.37 -13.20 -22.93
CA GLU A 602 -41.45 -13.94 -23.61
C GLU A 602 -41.71 -15.40 -23.17
N TYR A 603 -41.11 -15.90 -22.07
CA TYR A 603 -41.29 -17.30 -21.62
C TYR A 603 -41.74 -17.43 -20.15
N VAL A 604 -42.83 -18.19 -19.92
CA VAL A 604 -43.48 -18.35 -18.59
C VAL A 604 -43.02 -19.60 -17.81
N MET A 605 -42.25 -20.52 -18.38
CA MET A 605 -41.86 -21.73 -17.66
C MET A 605 -40.56 -21.56 -16.85
N ASN A 606 -40.76 -21.46 -15.53
CA ASN A 606 -39.71 -21.48 -14.50
C ASN A 606 -38.77 -22.69 -14.62
N SER A 607 -37.46 -22.43 -14.51
CA SER A 607 -36.41 -23.43 -14.36
C SER A 607 -36.63 -24.31 -13.12
N THR A 608 -36.96 -25.57 -13.37
CA THR A 608 -36.91 -26.66 -12.39
C THR A 608 -36.30 -27.85 -13.14
N ILE A 609 -35.39 -28.60 -12.51
CA ILE A 609 -34.99 -29.92 -13.01
C ILE A 609 -36.28 -30.76 -13.05
N MET A 610 -36.79 -31.03 -14.24
CA MET A 610 -37.97 -31.88 -14.47
C MET A 610 -37.50 -33.16 -15.17
N SER A 611 -38.17 -34.28 -14.89
CA SER A 611 -37.97 -35.48 -15.72
C SER A 611 -38.43 -35.20 -17.16
N SER A 612 -37.69 -35.71 -18.14
CA SER A 612 -37.91 -35.48 -19.58
C SER A 612 -39.33 -35.83 -20.03
N ASP A 613 -40.00 -36.76 -19.34
CA ASP A 613 -41.38 -37.18 -19.61
C ASP A 613 -42.43 -36.18 -19.13
N GLU A 614 -42.18 -35.47 -18.03
CA GLU A 614 -43.14 -34.53 -17.41
C GLU A 614 -43.01 -33.12 -17.99
N TYR A 615 -41.79 -32.72 -18.35
CA TYR A 615 -41.47 -31.49 -19.07
C TYR A 615 -42.11 -31.48 -20.46
N SER A 616 -41.90 -32.56 -21.22
CA SER A 616 -42.41 -32.74 -22.58
C SER A 616 -43.95 -32.71 -22.62
N ARG A 617 -44.64 -33.45 -21.75
CA ARG A 617 -46.11 -33.54 -21.77
C ARG A 617 -46.82 -32.24 -21.39
N THR A 618 -46.26 -31.48 -20.44
CA THR A 618 -46.85 -30.24 -19.97
C THR A 618 -46.59 -29.11 -20.97
N PHE A 619 -45.35 -28.97 -21.46
CA PHE A 619 -44.96 -27.95 -22.45
C PHE A 619 -45.66 -28.15 -23.81
N ILE A 620 -45.77 -29.39 -24.29
CA ILE A 620 -46.44 -29.70 -25.57
C ILE A 620 -47.94 -29.38 -25.52
N LYS A 621 -48.60 -29.63 -24.38
CA LYS A 621 -50.03 -29.34 -24.23
C LYS A 621 -50.33 -27.85 -24.05
N SER A 622 -49.47 -27.09 -23.38
CA SER A 622 -49.72 -25.67 -23.07
C SER A 622 -49.15 -24.69 -24.10
N CYS A 623 -48.01 -25.02 -24.71
CA CYS A 623 -47.21 -24.05 -25.47
C CYS A 623 -47.10 -24.37 -26.96
N VAL A 624 -47.14 -25.65 -27.38
CA VAL A 624 -47.01 -26.03 -28.79
C VAL A 624 -48.38 -26.11 -29.48
N HIS A 625 -48.51 -25.50 -30.66
CA HIS A 625 -49.74 -25.52 -31.46
C HIS A 625 -50.17 -26.96 -31.79
N GLU A 626 -51.47 -27.26 -31.74
CA GLU A 626 -52.04 -28.62 -31.91
C GLU A 626 -51.45 -29.39 -33.10
N LYS A 627 -51.39 -28.75 -34.27
CA LYS A 627 -50.85 -29.32 -35.51
C LYS A 627 -49.35 -29.67 -35.48
N ASP A 628 -48.58 -29.14 -34.54
CA ASP A 628 -47.13 -29.34 -34.44
C ASP A 628 -46.74 -30.29 -33.29
N ARG A 629 -47.70 -30.73 -32.45
CA ARG A 629 -47.42 -31.49 -31.22
C ARG A 629 -46.80 -32.85 -31.49
N ASP A 630 -47.35 -33.63 -32.42
CA ASP A 630 -46.84 -34.97 -32.73
C ASP A 630 -45.44 -34.89 -33.34
N ARG A 631 -45.20 -33.89 -34.21
CA ARG A 631 -43.89 -33.60 -34.81
C ARG A 631 -42.87 -33.15 -33.76
N PHE A 632 -43.30 -32.35 -32.78
CA PHE A 632 -42.45 -31.90 -31.68
C PHE A 632 -42.03 -33.07 -30.78
N VAL A 633 -42.95 -33.97 -30.42
CA VAL A 633 -42.64 -35.17 -29.63
C VAL A 633 -41.63 -36.04 -30.37
N GLU A 634 -41.86 -36.27 -31.66
CA GLU A 634 -41.00 -37.11 -32.50
C GLU A 634 -39.58 -36.56 -32.64
N PHE A 635 -39.43 -35.23 -32.66
CA PHE A 635 -38.15 -34.53 -32.79
C PHE A 635 -37.22 -34.74 -31.58
N PHE A 636 -37.76 -34.86 -30.37
CA PHE A 636 -36.97 -35.02 -29.14
C PHE A 636 -36.70 -36.48 -28.73
N VAL A 637 -37.02 -37.46 -29.58
CA VAL A 637 -36.73 -38.88 -29.30
C VAL A 637 -35.25 -39.19 -29.50
N LYS A 638 -34.57 -39.65 -28.43
CA LYS A 638 -33.12 -39.95 -28.38
C LYS A 638 -32.61 -40.76 -29.57
N GLU A 639 -33.28 -41.86 -29.90
CA GLU A 639 -32.88 -42.74 -31.01
C GLU A 639 -32.98 -42.04 -32.37
N LYS A 640 -33.97 -41.16 -32.55
CA LYS A 640 -34.16 -40.39 -33.80
C LYS A 640 -33.21 -39.20 -33.92
N ILE A 641 -32.83 -38.56 -32.82
CA ILE A 641 -31.81 -37.50 -32.82
C ILE A 641 -30.46 -38.10 -33.23
N LEU A 642 -30.06 -39.21 -32.63
CA LEU A 642 -28.80 -39.89 -32.95
C LEU A 642 -28.80 -40.48 -34.38
N ASP A 643 -29.93 -41.03 -34.85
CA ASP A 643 -30.10 -41.51 -36.23
C ASP A 643 -30.14 -40.36 -37.26
N LYS A 644 -30.71 -39.19 -36.94
CA LYS A 644 -30.65 -37.99 -37.81
C LYS A 644 -29.25 -37.37 -37.85
N ILE A 645 -28.54 -37.28 -36.71
CA ILE A 645 -27.17 -36.74 -36.64
C ILE A 645 -26.20 -37.66 -37.41
N SER A 646 -26.31 -38.98 -37.24
CA SER A 646 -25.45 -39.96 -37.93
C SER A 646 -25.70 -40.04 -39.45
N ARG A 647 -26.91 -39.75 -39.93
CA ARG A 647 -27.24 -39.74 -41.37
C ARG A 647 -26.92 -38.44 -42.11
N THR A 648 -26.81 -37.31 -41.41
CA THR A 648 -26.67 -35.97 -42.04
C THR A 648 -25.26 -35.39 -42.00
N ASN A 649 -24.31 -36.06 -41.34
CA ASN A 649 -22.93 -35.61 -41.15
C ASN A 649 -22.81 -34.19 -40.55
N LYS A 650 -23.86 -33.72 -39.85
CA LYS A 650 -23.94 -32.42 -39.17
C LYS A 650 -23.90 -32.63 -37.66
N GLU A 651 -23.19 -31.75 -36.95
CA GLU A 651 -23.08 -31.75 -35.49
C GLU A 651 -24.37 -31.31 -34.76
N PHE A 652 -25.41 -30.91 -35.51
CA PHE A 652 -26.70 -30.45 -34.98
C PHE A 652 -27.90 -30.71 -35.90
N VAL A 653 -29.11 -30.75 -35.32
CA VAL A 653 -30.41 -30.94 -36.01
C VAL A 653 -31.32 -29.74 -35.77
N THR A 654 -31.93 -29.20 -36.82
CA THR A 654 -32.81 -28.02 -36.74
C THR A 654 -34.25 -28.36 -37.13
N GLU A 655 -35.24 -27.86 -36.39
CA GLU A 655 -36.65 -27.91 -36.78
C GLU A 655 -37.45 -26.70 -36.26
N CYS A 656 -38.57 -26.35 -36.92
CA CYS A 656 -39.37 -25.17 -36.57
C CYS A 656 -40.77 -25.56 -36.08
N PHE A 657 -41.24 -24.88 -35.03
CA PHE A 657 -42.53 -25.14 -34.41
C PHE A 657 -43.27 -23.84 -34.09
N ARG A 658 -44.60 -23.88 -34.09
CA ARG A 658 -45.42 -22.79 -33.58
C ARG A 658 -45.58 -22.92 -32.07
N VAL A 659 -45.04 -21.94 -31.35
CA VAL A 659 -45.06 -21.87 -29.90
C VAL A 659 -45.83 -20.64 -29.45
N ARG A 660 -46.65 -20.82 -28.42
CA ARG A 660 -47.49 -19.78 -27.83
C ARG A 660 -46.63 -18.85 -26.96
N ASP A 661 -46.67 -17.55 -27.26
CA ASP A 661 -46.02 -16.49 -26.49
C ASP A 661 -46.81 -16.10 -25.23
N ILE A 662 -46.25 -15.18 -24.44
CA ILE A 662 -46.85 -14.64 -23.19
C ILE A 662 -48.20 -13.93 -23.40
N GLU A 663 -48.49 -13.45 -24.62
CA GLU A 663 -49.73 -12.77 -24.98
C GLU A 663 -50.80 -13.74 -25.51
N GLY A 664 -50.45 -15.02 -25.65
CA GLY A 664 -51.33 -16.08 -26.13
C GLY A 664 -51.32 -16.29 -27.65
N ASN A 665 -50.47 -15.56 -28.38
CA ASN A 665 -50.32 -15.68 -29.83
C ASN A 665 -49.30 -16.76 -30.19
N TYR A 666 -49.48 -17.45 -31.32
CA TYR A 666 -48.53 -18.45 -31.79
C TYR A 666 -47.48 -17.82 -32.71
N ARG A 667 -46.20 -17.93 -32.34
CA ARG A 667 -45.05 -17.48 -33.14
C ARG A 667 -44.26 -18.67 -33.66
N TRP A 668 -43.64 -18.49 -34.83
CA TRP A 668 -42.71 -19.47 -35.38
C TRP A 668 -41.35 -19.36 -34.71
N GLN A 669 -40.92 -20.45 -34.10
CA GLN A 669 -39.64 -20.55 -33.41
C GLN A 669 -38.82 -21.68 -34.00
N LYS A 670 -37.52 -21.41 -34.17
CA LYS A 670 -36.52 -22.35 -34.67
C LYS A 670 -35.84 -23.02 -33.48
N PHE A 671 -35.73 -24.36 -33.51
CA PHE A 671 -35.08 -25.18 -32.49
C PHE A 671 -33.86 -25.88 -33.11
N ASP A 672 -32.67 -25.61 -32.59
CA ASP A 672 -31.40 -26.25 -32.96
C ASP A 672 -30.95 -27.19 -31.83
N VAL A 673 -30.72 -28.47 -32.13
CA VAL A 673 -30.27 -29.49 -31.18
C VAL A 673 -28.86 -29.94 -31.54
N ILE A 674 -27.87 -29.61 -30.71
CA ILE A 674 -26.45 -29.85 -30.93
C ILE A 674 -25.98 -30.99 -30.02
N TYR A 675 -25.22 -31.95 -30.55
CA TYR A 675 -24.60 -32.99 -29.72
C TYR A 675 -23.30 -32.50 -29.10
N ILE A 676 -23.13 -32.73 -27.79
CA ILE A 676 -21.90 -32.39 -27.06
C ILE A 676 -21.48 -33.56 -26.14
N GLU A 677 -20.17 -33.73 -25.95
CA GLU A 677 -19.62 -34.73 -25.05
C GLU A 677 -18.97 -34.05 -23.84
N VAL A 678 -19.52 -34.27 -22.64
CA VAL A 678 -19.01 -33.68 -21.39
C VAL A 678 -18.54 -34.79 -20.47
N LYS A 679 -17.23 -34.84 -20.19
CA LYS A 679 -16.60 -35.89 -19.35
C LYS A 679 -16.92 -37.32 -19.83
N LYS A 680 -16.91 -37.55 -21.15
CA LYS A 680 -17.24 -38.84 -21.78
C LYS A 680 -18.70 -39.29 -21.65
N LYS A 681 -19.62 -38.35 -21.38
CA LYS A 681 -21.07 -38.60 -21.37
C LYS A 681 -21.76 -37.75 -22.46
N PRO A 682 -22.70 -38.34 -23.23
CA PRO A 682 -23.42 -37.62 -24.28
C PRO A 682 -24.45 -36.67 -23.67
N LYS A 683 -24.45 -35.41 -24.09
CA LYS A 683 -25.49 -34.40 -23.77
C LYS A 683 -25.93 -33.68 -25.05
N PHE A 684 -27.11 -33.07 -25.02
CA PHE A 684 -27.62 -32.30 -26.17
C PHE A 684 -27.89 -30.85 -25.78
N LEU A 685 -27.36 -29.89 -26.52
CA LEU A 685 -27.68 -28.47 -26.38
C LEU A 685 -28.91 -28.14 -27.24
N VAL A 686 -29.95 -27.51 -26.70
CA VAL A 686 -31.17 -27.12 -27.42
C VAL A 686 -31.26 -25.59 -27.45
N CYS A 687 -31.00 -24.97 -28.60
CA CYS A 687 -31.07 -23.53 -28.80
C CYS A 687 -32.37 -23.13 -29.52
N ILE A 688 -33.04 -22.08 -29.06
CA ILE A 688 -34.34 -21.62 -29.57
C ILE A 688 -34.21 -20.15 -29.99
N SER A 689 -34.71 -19.78 -31.17
CA SER A 689 -34.76 -18.38 -31.64
C SER A 689 -36.06 -18.06 -32.39
N ASP A 690 -36.50 -16.80 -32.36
CA ASP A 690 -37.66 -16.34 -33.13
C ASP A 690 -37.32 -16.19 -34.61
N ILE A 691 -38.33 -16.44 -35.45
CA ILE A 691 -38.25 -16.15 -36.88
C ILE A 691 -38.91 -14.79 -37.13
N ASP A 692 -38.11 -13.79 -37.47
CA ASP A 692 -38.56 -12.43 -37.79
C ASP A 692 -39.48 -12.43 -39.02
N ILE A 693 -40.72 -11.96 -38.86
CA ILE A 693 -41.75 -11.92 -39.91
C ILE A 693 -41.34 -11.02 -41.09
N ASP A 694 -40.53 -9.98 -40.84
CA ASP A 694 -40.03 -9.10 -41.91
C ASP A 694 -38.94 -9.77 -42.75
N ARG A 695 -38.16 -10.70 -42.18
CA ARG A 695 -37.20 -11.53 -42.94
C ARG A 695 -37.89 -12.57 -43.82
N VAL A 696 -39.01 -13.15 -43.38
CA VAL A 696 -39.82 -14.07 -44.20
C VAL A 696 -40.57 -13.33 -45.31
N ARG A 697 -41.05 -12.10 -45.05
CA ARG A 697 -41.66 -11.24 -46.07
C ARG A 697 -40.65 -10.72 -47.09
N MET A 698 -39.44 -10.32 -46.68
CA MET A 698 -38.36 -9.91 -47.59
C MET A 698 -37.80 -11.08 -48.42
N LEU A 699 -37.84 -12.31 -47.91
CA LEU A 699 -37.51 -13.51 -48.70
C LEU A 699 -38.53 -13.82 -49.80
N GLY A 700 -39.76 -13.29 -49.70
CA GLY A 700 -40.81 -13.43 -50.72
C GLY A 700 -40.82 -12.33 -51.79
N GLU A 701 -40.25 -11.15 -51.52
CA GLU A 701 -40.37 -9.95 -52.38
C GLU A 701 -39.05 -9.21 -52.65
N LEU A 702 -37.92 -9.91 -52.72
CA LEU A 702 -36.67 -9.34 -53.25
C LEU A 702 -36.55 -9.66 -54.74
N ASP A 703 -36.87 -8.65 -55.54
CA ASP A 703 -36.68 -8.55 -57.00
C ASP A 703 -35.29 -9.06 -57.42
N GLU A 704 -35.25 -10.03 -58.35
CA GLU A 704 -34.08 -10.84 -58.73
C GLU A 704 -32.90 -10.05 -59.36
N ASN A 705 -32.98 -8.71 -59.46
CA ASN A 705 -32.11 -7.95 -60.36
C ASN A 705 -31.24 -6.84 -59.75
N LYS A 706 -31.14 -6.65 -58.41
CA LYS A 706 -30.29 -5.55 -57.89
C LYS A 706 -29.24 -5.86 -56.83
N HIS A 707 -29.41 -6.86 -55.96
CA HIS A 707 -28.35 -7.21 -55.01
C HIS A 707 -28.35 -8.74 -54.82
N LYS A 708 -27.49 -9.45 -55.56
CA LYS A 708 -27.20 -10.86 -55.28
C LYS A 708 -26.40 -10.92 -53.99
N ILE A 709 -27.10 -10.95 -52.86
CA ILE A 709 -26.50 -11.16 -51.55
C ILE A 709 -26.42 -12.68 -51.33
N PRO A 710 -25.26 -13.23 -50.95
CA PRO A 710 -25.12 -14.66 -50.67
C PRO A 710 -26.02 -15.07 -49.50
N ARG A 711 -26.80 -16.15 -49.66
CA ARG A 711 -27.67 -16.72 -48.63
C ARG A 711 -26.89 -17.55 -47.57
N ASN A 712 -25.65 -17.15 -47.26
CA ASN A 712 -24.81 -17.86 -46.29
C ASN A 712 -25.02 -17.25 -44.87
N PRO A 713 -25.31 -18.08 -43.85
CA PRO A 713 -25.47 -17.65 -42.46
C PRO A 713 -24.33 -16.78 -41.93
N ALA A 714 -23.08 -17.02 -42.33
CA ALA A 714 -21.91 -16.25 -41.88
C ALA A 714 -21.95 -14.77 -42.34
N PHE A 715 -22.47 -14.50 -43.54
CA PHE A 715 -22.65 -13.12 -44.02
C PHE A 715 -23.80 -12.42 -43.28
N MET A 716 -24.91 -13.14 -43.05
CA MET A 716 -26.04 -12.68 -42.23
C MET A 716 -25.68 -12.47 -40.75
N TRP A 717 -24.60 -13.11 -40.29
CA TRP A 717 -24.03 -13.05 -38.93
C TRP A 717 -23.12 -11.83 -38.75
N LEU A 718 -22.31 -11.49 -39.76
CA LEU A 718 -21.40 -10.34 -39.77
C LEU A 718 -22.08 -9.00 -40.08
N SER A 719 -23.28 -9.05 -40.63
CA SER A 719 -24.02 -7.88 -41.11
C SER A 719 -24.98 -7.29 -40.05
N SER A 720 -24.67 -7.42 -38.75
CA SER A 720 -25.54 -6.91 -37.68
C SER A 720 -25.35 -5.41 -37.44
N ARG A 721 -26.45 -4.71 -37.09
CA ARG A 721 -26.49 -3.24 -36.94
C ARG A 721 -25.59 -2.75 -35.80
N GLU A 722 -25.41 -3.58 -34.78
CA GLU A 722 -24.60 -3.36 -33.60
C GLU A 722 -23.10 -3.56 -33.88
N PHE A 723 -22.76 -4.51 -34.75
CA PHE A 723 -21.38 -4.74 -35.21
C PHE A 723 -20.86 -3.59 -36.07
N SER A 724 -21.67 -3.07 -37.00
CA SER A 724 -21.30 -1.89 -37.80
C SER A 724 -21.04 -0.65 -36.93
N LYS A 725 -21.83 -0.44 -35.87
CA LYS A 725 -21.63 0.68 -34.92
C LYS A 725 -20.37 0.54 -34.07
N MET A 726 -20.03 -0.67 -33.64
CA MET A 726 -18.82 -0.95 -32.85
C MET A 726 -17.55 -0.58 -33.62
N LEU A 727 -17.56 -0.79 -34.94
CA LEU A 727 -16.45 -0.48 -35.85
C LEU A 727 -16.41 1.00 -36.31
N GLY A 728 -17.30 1.85 -35.81
CA GLY A 728 -17.32 3.29 -36.14
C GLY A 728 -18.16 3.68 -37.36
N TYR A 729 -18.84 2.71 -38.02
CA TYR A 729 -19.69 3.02 -39.17
C TYR A 729 -21.02 3.67 -38.75
N LYS A 730 -21.43 4.68 -39.52
CA LYS A 730 -22.62 5.51 -39.20
C LYS A 730 -23.93 4.80 -39.49
N SER A 731 -23.96 3.86 -40.43
CA SER A 731 -25.14 3.07 -40.78
C SER A 731 -24.76 1.70 -41.36
N TYR A 732 -25.73 0.79 -41.41
CA TYR A 732 -25.55 -0.54 -42.01
C TYR A 732 -25.23 -0.46 -43.51
N ASN A 733 -25.83 0.49 -44.22
CA ASN A 733 -25.51 0.73 -45.63
C ASN A 733 -24.09 1.30 -45.79
N ASP A 734 -23.61 2.16 -44.89
CA ASP A 734 -22.21 2.65 -44.92
C ASP A 734 -21.19 1.52 -44.71
N PHE A 735 -21.54 0.51 -43.91
CA PHE A 735 -20.71 -0.69 -43.72
C PHE A 735 -20.70 -1.58 -44.97
N LEU A 736 -21.86 -1.83 -45.59
CA LEU A 736 -21.95 -2.58 -46.84
C LEU A 736 -21.22 -1.86 -47.99
N ASP A 737 -21.30 -0.53 -48.06
CA ASP A 737 -20.57 0.28 -49.04
C ASP A 737 -19.04 0.30 -48.78
N GLY A 738 -18.60 -0.11 -47.59
CA GLY A 738 -17.22 -0.07 -47.12
C GLY A 738 -16.52 -1.41 -46.95
N ALA A 739 -17.21 -2.53 -47.16
CA ALA A 739 -16.69 -3.88 -47.00
C ALA A 739 -16.49 -4.59 -48.35
N PHE A 740 -15.49 -5.47 -48.44
CA PHE A 740 -15.21 -6.30 -49.61
C PHE A 740 -15.54 -7.77 -49.30
N TYR A 741 -16.16 -8.45 -50.26
CA TYR A 741 -16.54 -9.86 -50.09
C TYR A 741 -16.26 -10.65 -51.38
N PHE A 742 -15.78 -11.88 -51.21
CA PHE A 742 -15.64 -12.84 -52.30
C PHE A 742 -15.93 -14.27 -51.85
N GLU A 743 -16.54 -15.03 -52.75
CA GLU A 743 -16.78 -16.45 -52.64
C GLU A 743 -16.02 -17.20 -53.72
N VAL A 744 -15.31 -18.23 -53.29
CA VAL A 744 -14.30 -18.91 -54.09
C VAL A 744 -14.49 -20.40 -53.95
N ASN A 745 -14.52 -21.13 -55.06
CA ASN A 745 -14.33 -22.57 -55.06
C ASN A 745 -12.81 -22.85 -54.99
N LEU A 746 -12.31 -23.18 -53.79
CA LEU A 746 -10.91 -23.54 -53.60
C LEU A 746 -10.56 -24.83 -54.34
N THR A 747 -11.47 -25.80 -54.47
CA THR A 747 -11.17 -27.05 -55.21
C THR A 747 -10.91 -26.76 -56.68
N GLN A 748 -11.78 -25.97 -57.32
CA GLN A 748 -11.69 -25.62 -58.74
C GLN A 748 -10.79 -24.41 -59.03
N ASN A 749 -10.31 -23.71 -57.98
CA ASN A 749 -9.58 -22.45 -58.07
C ASN A 749 -10.35 -21.35 -58.83
N THR A 750 -11.67 -21.28 -58.66
CA THR A 750 -12.54 -20.33 -59.38
C THR A 750 -13.25 -19.37 -58.43
N ILE A 751 -13.46 -18.12 -58.87
CA ILE A 751 -14.25 -17.13 -58.12
C ILE A 751 -15.71 -17.27 -58.56
N ILE A 752 -16.60 -17.48 -57.59
CA ILE A 752 -18.02 -17.69 -57.80
C ILE A 752 -18.74 -16.36 -57.81
N ASP A 753 -18.50 -15.55 -56.77
CA ASP A 753 -19.08 -14.22 -56.62
C ASP A 753 -18.11 -13.26 -55.93
N MET A 754 -18.21 -11.98 -56.26
CA MET A 754 -17.31 -10.95 -55.74
C MET A 754 -17.99 -9.58 -55.75
N HIS A 755 -17.92 -8.87 -54.63
CA HIS A 755 -18.48 -7.54 -54.46
C HIS A 755 -17.37 -6.52 -54.13
N PHE A 756 -17.36 -5.41 -54.87
CA PHE A 756 -16.42 -4.31 -54.69
C PHE A 756 -17.14 -3.02 -54.29
N ARG A 757 -16.46 -2.22 -53.47
CA ARG A 757 -16.81 -0.84 -53.13
C ARG A 757 -17.23 -0.04 -54.37
N ALA A 758 -18.36 0.65 -54.30
CA ALA A 758 -18.92 1.48 -55.39
C ALA A 758 -18.01 2.65 -55.89
N LYS A 759 -16.79 2.80 -55.35
CA LYS A 759 -15.80 3.83 -55.69
C LYS A 759 -14.36 3.30 -55.88
N SER A 760 -14.14 1.99 -55.94
CA SER A 760 -12.81 1.46 -56.28
C SER A 760 -12.58 1.52 -57.79
N THR A 761 -11.34 1.81 -58.19
CA THR A 761 -10.85 1.93 -59.58
C THR A 761 -10.97 0.68 -60.45
N LEU A 762 -11.49 -0.42 -59.93
CA LEU A 762 -11.74 -1.66 -60.65
C LEU A 762 -13.22 -1.73 -61.04
N ASP A 763 -13.49 -1.56 -62.34
CA ASP A 763 -14.83 -1.70 -62.91
C ASP A 763 -15.27 -3.17 -62.81
N THR A 764 -16.32 -3.43 -62.03
CA THR A 764 -16.83 -4.76 -61.66
C THR A 764 -17.32 -5.60 -62.85
N LYS A 765 -17.39 -5.02 -64.05
CA LYS A 765 -17.88 -5.70 -65.25
C LYS A 765 -16.81 -6.41 -66.09
N ASP A 766 -15.53 -6.23 -65.81
CA ASP A 766 -14.42 -6.72 -66.67
C ASP A 766 -13.45 -7.69 -65.97
N TYR A 767 -13.83 -8.28 -64.83
CA TYR A 767 -12.95 -9.21 -64.09
C TYR A 767 -13.08 -10.68 -64.57
N LYS A 768 -14.29 -11.13 -64.92
CA LYS A 768 -14.54 -12.50 -65.44
C LYS A 768 -13.92 -12.73 -66.83
N SER A 769 -13.60 -11.67 -67.56
CA SER A 769 -12.95 -11.71 -68.88
C SER A 769 -11.42 -11.71 -68.79
N ARG A 770 -10.84 -11.27 -67.65
CA ARG A 770 -9.42 -10.92 -67.52
C ARG A 770 -8.62 -11.90 -66.67
N TYR A 771 -9.27 -12.68 -65.80
CA TYR A 771 -8.63 -13.68 -64.96
C TYR A 771 -9.44 -14.99 -64.95
N ASN A 772 -8.74 -16.11 -65.04
CA ASN A 772 -9.36 -17.44 -65.13
C ASN A 772 -9.39 -18.19 -63.79
N ASP A 773 -8.66 -17.70 -62.77
CA ASP A 773 -8.49 -18.42 -61.51
C ASP A 773 -8.32 -17.46 -60.31
N TYR A 774 -8.69 -17.93 -59.12
CA TYR A 774 -8.73 -17.14 -57.89
C TYR A 774 -7.35 -16.61 -57.46
N GLN A 775 -6.32 -17.46 -57.53
CA GLN A 775 -4.99 -17.10 -57.07
C GLN A 775 -4.42 -15.90 -57.84
N SER A 776 -4.65 -15.87 -59.16
CA SER A 776 -4.22 -14.76 -60.01
C SER A 776 -4.91 -13.43 -59.65
N VAL A 777 -6.21 -13.45 -59.33
CA VAL A 777 -6.96 -12.24 -58.97
C VAL A 777 -6.50 -11.67 -57.63
N VAL A 778 -6.32 -12.52 -56.63
CA VAL A 778 -5.91 -12.06 -55.30
C VAL A 778 -4.46 -11.57 -55.32
N GLN A 779 -3.58 -12.22 -56.09
CA GLN A 779 -2.20 -11.75 -56.22
C GLN A 779 -2.12 -10.33 -56.82
N ASP A 780 -2.93 -10.04 -57.84
CA ASP A 780 -2.99 -8.70 -58.42
C ASP A 780 -3.56 -7.68 -57.43
N LEU A 781 -4.60 -8.03 -56.67
CA LEU A 781 -5.14 -7.16 -55.62
C LEU A 781 -4.10 -6.86 -54.53
N ILE A 782 -3.34 -7.87 -54.10
CA ILE A 782 -2.25 -7.72 -53.12
C ILE A 782 -1.16 -6.80 -53.67
N ASN A 783 -0.71 -7.03 -54.90
CA ASN A 783 0.35 -6.23 -55.54
C ASN A 783 -0.04 -4.76 -55.75
N ILE A 784 -1.32 -4.48 -55.98
CA ILE A 784 -1.83 -3.13 -56.23
C ILE A 784 -2.06 -2.37 -54.92
N SER A 785 -2.46 -3.06 -53.85
CA SER A 785 -3.06 -2.41 -52.70
C SER A 785 -2.42 -2.71 -51.36
N VAL A 786 -1.52 -3.68 -51.18
CA VAL A 786 -0.96 -4.03 -49.85
C VAL A 786 0.38 -3.34 -49.62
N ASP A 787 0.64 -2.90 -48.39
CA ASP A 787 1.94 -2.32 -48.00
C ASP A 787 3.06 -3.36 -48.09
N LEU A 788 4.25 -2.94 -48.52
CA LEU A 788 5.42 -3.82 -48.71
C LEU A 788 5.79 -4.61 -47.45
N GLN A 789 5.54 -4.05 -46.26
CA GLN A 789 5.87 -4.72 -44.99
C GLN A 789 4.91 -5.86 -44.63
N ASP A 790 3.67 -5.82 -45.13
CA ASP A 790 2.66 -6.84 -44.84
C ASP A 790 2.49 -7.84 -46.01
N LEU A 791 3.23 -7.63 -47.10
CA LEU A 791 3.10 -8.36 -48.36
C LEU A 791 3.24 -9.88 -48.18
N ASP A 792 4.26 -10.35 -47.46
CA ASP A 792 4.52 -11.79 -47.28
C ASP A 792 3.41 -12.47 -46.45
N ALA A 793 2.98 -11.81 -45.38
CA ALA A 793 1.94 -12.33 -44.48
C ALA A 793 0.58 -12.39 -45.18
N VAL A 794 0.22 -11.33 -45.92
CA VAL A 794 -1.04 -11.26 -46.66
C VAL A 794 -1.05 -12.21 -47.86
N THR A 795 0.08 -12.32 -48.58
CA THR A 795 0.24 -13.29 -49.67
C THR A 795 0.08 -14.72 -49.15
N SER A 796 0.68 -15.04 -48.00
CA SER A 796 0.51 -16.36 -47.38
C SER A 796 -0.93 -16.60 -46.90
N PHE A 797 -1.59 -15.58 -46.36
CA PHE A 797 -2.94 -15.68 -45.82
C PHE A 797 -3.99 -15.98 -46.90
N PHE A 798 -3.92 -15.31 -48.04
CA PHE A 798 -4.82 -15.54 -49.17
C PHE A 798 -4.34 -16.62 -50.14
N ASN A 799 -3.21 -17.29 -49.86
CA ASN A 799 -2.73 -18.36 -50.72
C ASN A 799 -3.64 -19.59 -50.62
N ARG A 800 -4.13 -20.06 -51.76
CA ARG A 800 -5.03 -21.21 -51.86
C ARG A 800 -4.48 -22.47 -51.20
N GLU A 801 -3.21 -22.81 -51.42
CA GLU A 801 -2.59 -24.01 -50.84
C GLU A 801 -2.37 -23.88 -49.34
N SER A 802 -2.08 -22.68 -48.86
CA SER A 802 -2.03 -22.40 -47.41
C SER A 802 -3.41 -22.58 -46.78
N ILE A 803 -4.47 -22.05 -47.38
CA ILE A 803 -5.84 -22.16 -46.85
C ILE A 803 -6.32 -23.63 -46.85
N ILE A 804 -6.03 -24.39 -47.91
CA ILE A 804 -6.38 -25.82 -47.98
C ILE A 804 -5.61 -26.61 -46.92
N ARG A 805 -4.31 -26.34 -46.71
CA ARG A 805 -3.51 -26.99 -45.66
C ARG A 805 -4.03 -26.68 -44.25
N GLU A 806 -4.39 -25.43 -43.98
CA GLU A 806 -5.01 -25.04 -42.71
C GLU A 806 -6.34 -25.79 -42.50
N TYR A 807 -7.17 -25.88 -43.54
CA TYR A 807 -8.41 -26.66 -43.49
C TYR A 807 -8.16 -28.16 -43.23
N GLU A 808 -7.17 -28.77 -43.89
CA GLU A 808 -6.76 -30.17 -43.64
C GLU A 808 -6.22 -30.39 -42.22
N ALA A 809 -5.61 -29.36 -41.62
CA ALA A 809 -5.18 -29.36 -40.22
C ALA A 809 -6.33 -29.13 -39.22
N GLY A 810 -7.56 -28.94 -39.70
CA GLY A 810 -8.76 -28.73 -38.88
C GLY A 810 -9.11 -27.26 -38.62
N ASN A 811 -8.42 -26.31 -39.25
CA ASN A 811 -8.68 -24.89 -39.13
C ASN A 811 -9.56 -24.40 -40.28
N GLU A 812 -10.86 -24.26 -40.04
CA GLU A 812 -11.83 -23.80 -41.04
C GLU A 812 -11.96 -22.27 -41.11
N PHE A 813 -11.25 -21.52 -40.26
CA PHE A 813 -11.34 -20.07 -40.14
C PHE A 813 -9.94 -19.43 -40.07
N GLY A 814 -9.77 -18.28 -40.73
CA GLY A 814 -8.57 -17.46 -40.64
C GLY A 814 -8.89 -15.97 -40.53
N SER A 815 -8.01 -15.21 -39.87
CA SER A 815 -8.09 -13.74 -39.81
C SER A 815 -6.70 -13.09 -39.88
N ILE A 816 -6.59 -11.95 -40.56
CA ILE A 816 -5.38 -11.12 -40.62
C ILE A 816 -5.74 -9.63 -40.61
N GLU A 817 -4.89 -8.82 -39.99
CA GLU A 817 -4.92 -7.36 -40.13
C GLU A 817 -3.70 -6.91 -40.92
N PHE A 818 -3.90 -6.02 -41.89
CA PHE A 818 -2.81 -5.54 -42.75
C PHE A 818 -3.08 -4.12 -43.26
N ARG A 819 -2.01 -3.46 -43.69
CA ARG A 819 -2.06 -2.13 -44.29
C ARG A 819 -2.31 -2.23 -45.78
N SER A 820 -3.26 -1.43 -46.24
CA SER A 820 -3.62 -1.33 -47.64
C SER A 820 -3.74 0.12 -48.10
N TYR A 821 -3.31 0.40 -49.34
CA TYR A 821 -3.43 1.68 -50.01
C TYR A 821 -4.66 1.68 -50.92
N ALA A 822 -5.62 2.54 -50.60
CA ALA A 822 -6.79 2.79 -51.44
C ALA A 822 -6.94 4.30 -51.69
N SER A 823 -7.10 4.69 -52.97
CA SER A 823 -7.29 6.09 -53.39
C SER A 823 -6.22 7.07 -52.84
N GLY A 824 -4.97 6.63 -52.75
CA GLY A 824 -3.84 7.43 -52.27
C GLY A 824 -3.76 7.61 -50.75
N LYS A 825 -4.56 6.87 -49.97
CA LYS A 825 -4.50 6.85 -48.49
C LYS A 825 -4.23 5.45 -47.98
N MET A 826 -3.39 5.37 -46.95
CA MET A 826 -3.14 4.12 -46.22
C MET A 826 -4.30 3.86 -45.24
N LEU A 827 -4.80 2.63 -45.26
CA LEU A 827 -5.87 2.12 -44.41
C LEU A 827 -5.43 0.83 -43.72
N TRP A 828 -5.85 0.62 -42.48
CA TRP A 828 -5.82 -0.68 -41.83
C TRP A 828 -7.06 -1.48 -42.20
N LEU A 829 -6.86 -2.66 -42.78
CA LEU A 829 -7.91 -3.60 -43.12
C LEU A 829 -7.81 -4.84 -42.22
N HIS A 830 -8.96 -5.38 -41.84
CA HIS A 830 -9.08 -6.69 -41.23
C HIS A 830 -9.76 -7.62 -42.24
N ALA A 831 -9.06 -8.66 -42.66
CA ALA A 831 -9.58 -9.71 -43.52
C ALA A 831 -9.85 -10.98 -42.72
N ILE A 832 -10.98 -11.62 -43.00
CA ILE A 832 -11.35 -12.91 -42.42
C ILE A 832 -11.82 -13.85 -43.51
N TYR A 833 -11.61 -15.16 -43.31
CA TYR A 833 -12.16 -16.18 -44.18
C TYR A 833 -12.76 -17.35 -43.41
N GLN A 834 -13.73 -18.01 -44.03
CA GLN A 834 -14.25 -19.30 -43.61
C GLN A 834 -14.27 -20.28 -44.77
N VAL A 835 -13.78 -21.50 -44.55
CA VAL A 835 -13.79 -22.59 -45.52
C VAL A 835 -14.91 -23.57 -45.18
N VAL A 836 -15.68 -23.98 -46.19
CA VAL A 836 -16.79 -24.93 -46.06
C VAL A 836 -16.68 -25.97 -47.16
N LYS A 837 -16.83 -27.25 -46.81
CA LYS A 837 -16.92 -28.34 -47.78
C LYS A 837 -18.37 -28.58 -48.19
N SER A 838 -18.64 -28.62 -49.49
CA SER A 838 -19.96 -28.95 -50.03
C SER A 838 -20.31 -30.42 -49.75
N ASN A 839 -21.46 -30.64 -49.16
CA ASN A 839 -21.98 -31.99 -48.88
C ASN A 839 -22.47 -32.72 -50.14
N GLU A 840 -22.76 -31.99 -51.23
CA GLU A 840 -23.26 -32.56 -52.48
C GLU A 840 -22.14 -32.90 -53.46
N THR A 841 -21.10 -32.06 -53.54
CA THR A 841 -20.01 -32.17 -54.52
C THR A 841 -18.66 -32.55 -53.90
N GLY A 842 -18.50 -32.43 -52.58
CA GLY A 842 -17.24 -32.66 -51.87
C GLY A 842 -16.19 -31.56 -52.08
N GLU A 843 -16.52 -30.49 -52.80
CA GLU A 843 -15.62 -29.38 -53.11
C GLU A 843 -15.51 -28.39 -51.94
N LEU A 844 -14.37 -27.71 -51.83
CA LEU A 844 -14.08 -26.72 -50.81
C LEU A 844 -14.40 -25.31 -51.33
N PHE A 845 -15.16 -24.58 -50.54
CA PHE A 845 -15.54 -23.19 -50.80
C PHE A 845 -14.97 -22.29 -49.71
N ALA A 846 -14.39 -21.15 -50.07
CA ALA A 846 -13.95 -20.14 -49.12
C ALA A 846 -14.74 -18.84 -49.30
N TYR A 847 -15.15 -18.28 -48.17
CA TYR A 847 -15.89 -17.03 -48.05
C TYR A 847 -15.02 -16.02 -47.34
N PHE A 848 -14.74 -14.88 -47.97
CA PHE A 848 -13.87 -13.86 -47.43
C PHE A 848 -14.63 -12.56 -47.17
N LEU A 849 -14.24 -11.86 -46.10
CA LEU A 849 -14.74 -10.53 -45.77
C LEU A 849 -13.57 -9.64 -45.33
N ASP A 850 -13.41 -8.49 -45.99
CA ASP A 850 -12.42 -7.48 -45.63
C ASP A 850 -13.11 -6.15 -45.29
N TYR A 851 -12.73 -5.51 -44.18
CA TYR A 851 -13.31 -4.24 -43.73
C TYR A 851 -12.29 -3.30 -43.05
N ASP A 852 -12.60 -2.00 -43.01
CA ASP A 852 -11.72 -0.93 -42.50
C ASP A 852 -11.76 -0.84 -40.96
N VAL A 853 -10.58 -0.83 -40.32
CA VAL A 853 -10.39 -0.73 -38.86
C VAL A 853 -9.51 0.47 -38.45
N ASN A 854 -9.32 1.46 -39.32
CA ASN A 854 -8.48 2.64 -39.05
C ASN A 854 -8.88 3.44 -37.81
N GLU A 855 -10.18 3.62 -37.59
CA GLU A 855 -10.67 4.43 -36.46
C GLU A 855 -10.36 3.75 -35.13
N TYR A 856 -10.43 2.42 -35.09
CA TYR A 856 -10.02 1.59 -33.96
C TYR A 856 -8.50 1.70 -33.68
N HIS A 857 -7.66 1.55 -34.72
CA HIS A 857 -6.20 1.68 -34.59
C HIS A 857 -5.74 3.08 -34.15
N ARG A 858 -6.36 4.15 -34.68
CA ARG A 858 -6.06 5.53 -34.27
C ARG A 858 -6.37 5.81 -32.80
N LYS A 859 -7.36 5.11 -32.23
CA LYS A 859 -7.74 5.25 -30.82
C LYS A 859 -6.72 4.56 -29.91
N LEU A 860 -6.28 3.36 -30.27
CA LEU A 860 -5.22 2.61 -29.59
C LEU A 860 -3.86 3.32 -29.59
N LEU A 861 -3.47 3.93 -30.73
CA LEU A 861 -2.22 4.70 -30.82
C LEU A 861 -2.23 5.93 -29.91
N LYS A 862 -3.35 6.67 -29.84
CA LYS A 862 -3.51 7.82 -28.92
C LYS A 862 -3.42 7.42 -27.45
N GLU A 863 -3.95 6.25 -27.10
CA GLU A 863 -3.90 5.74 -25.72
C GLU A 863 -2.50 5.24 -25.35
N LYS A 864 -1.74 4.71 -26.31
CA LYS A 864 -0.36 4.25 -26.10
C LYS A 864 0.65 5.40 -25.98
N GLU A 865 0.54 6.42 -26.84
CA GLU A 865 1.39 7.63 -26.77
C GLU A 865 1.19 8.43 -25.47
N ALA A 866 -0.04 8.43 -24.93
CA ALA A 866 -0.38 9.08 -23.67
C ALA A 866 0.20 8.37 -22.42
N VAL A 867 0.60 7.10 -22.55
CA VAL A 867 1.17 6.31 -21.45
C VAL A 867 2.70 6.31 -21.47
N GLU A 868 3.33 6.48 -22.64
CA GLU A 868 4.78 6.31 -22.81
C GLU A 868 5.61 7.61 -22.76
N THR A 869 4.97 8.77 -22.99
CA THR A 869 5.64 10.08 -23.05
C THR A 869 5.16 11.06 -21.99
N ASP A 870 5.97 12.04 -21.64
CA ASP A 870 5.57 13.18 -20.83
C ASP A 870 4.72 14.14 -21.69
N PHE A 871 3.48 14.39 -21.26
CA PHE A 871 2.48 15.15 -22.00
C PHE A 871 2.95 16.56 -22.40
N LEU A 872 3.81 17.19 -21.59
CA LEU A 872 4.25 18.56 -21.80
C LEU A 872 5.45 18.64 -22.74
N THR A 873 6.44 17.77 -22.54
CA THR A 873 7.76 17.87 -23.20
C THR A 873 7.95 16.93 -24.38
N GLY A 874 7.13 15.87 -24.50
CA GLY A 874 7.26 14.85 -25.54
C GLY A 874 8.52 13.98 -25.43
N LEU A 875 9.26 14.08 -24.32
CA LEU A 875 10.28 13.11 -23.92
C LEU A 875 9.61 11.86 -23.35
N GLN A 876 10.36 10.77 -23.20
CA GLN A 876 9.87 9.63 -22.42
C GLN A 876 9.55 10.08 -20.99
N ASN A 877 8.52 9.49 -20.38
CA ASN A 877 8.25 9.67 -18.96
C ASN A 877 9.08 8.70 -18.12
N ARG A 878 9.16 8.95 -16.81
CA ARG A 878 9.89 8.10 -15.85
C ARG A 878 9.51 6.62 -15.94
N TYR A 879 8.22 6.32 -16.06
CA TYR A 879 7.71 4.94 -16.08
C TYR A 879 8.22 4.14 -17.29
N SER A 880 8.46 4.83 -18.40
CA SER A 880 8.90 4.20 -19.65
C SER A 880 10.42 4.14 -19.77
N ALA A 881 11.13 5.18 -19.35
CA ALA A 881 12.59 5.25 -19.50
C ALA A 881 13.37 4.41 -18.47
N VAL A 882 12.92 4.35 -17.21
CA VAL A 882 13.67 3.68 -16.14
C VAL A 882 13.80 2.17 -16.35
N PRO A 883 12.75 1.42 -16.75
CA PRO A 883 12.90 0.00 -17.08
C PRO A 883 13.90 -0.26 -18.21
N VAL A 884 13.90 0.59 -19.25
CA VAL A 884 14.84 0.48 -20.39
C VAL A 884 16.27 0.74 -19.95
N ILE A 885 16.51 1.75 -19.09
CA ILE A 885 17.84 2.02 -18.51
C ILE A 885 18.31 0.83 -17.67
N ARG A 886 17.46 0.26 -16.82
CA ARG A 886 17.80 -0.90 -15.99
C ARG A 886 18.15 -2.13 -16.83
N ASP A 887 17.32 -2.42 -17.84
CA ASP A 887 17.54 -3.55 -18.75
C ASP A 887 18.83 -3.37 -19.56
N TYR A 888 19.13 -2.16 -20.02
CA TYR A 888 20.38 -1.84 -20.71
C TYR A 888 21.62 -2.07 -19.83
N LEU A 889 21.62 -1.52 -18.60
CA LEU A 889 22.74 -1.68 -17.67
C LEU A 889 22.96 -3.15 -17.30
N PHE A 890 21.87 -3.90 -17.08
CA PHE A 890 21.92 -5.33 -16.79
C PHE A 890 22.49 -6.16 -17.95
N LYS A 891 22.08 -5.87 -19.19
CA LYS A 891 22.54 -6.59 -20.39
C LYS A 891 23.97 -6.25 -20.81
N ASN A 892 24.51 -5.10 -20.40
CA ASN A 892 25.82 -4.60 -20.83
C ASN A 892 26.75 -4.35 -19.63
N PRO A 893 27.11 -5.37 -18.83
CA PRO A 893 27.86 -5.20 -17.56
C PRO A 893 29.26 -4.62 -17.69
N GLU A 894 29.87 -4.77 -18.87
CA GLU A 894 31.22 -4.28 -19.19
C GLU A 894 31.19 -2.94 -19.94
N SER A 895 30.01 -2.36 -20.19
CA SER A 895 29.91 -1.05 -20.83
C SER A 895 30.30 0.07 -19.88
N THR A 896 31.05 1.05 -20.38
CA THR A 896 31.20 2.33 -19.69
C THR A 896 30.04 3.23 -20.08
N SER A 897 29.22 3.63 -19.12
CA SER A 897 28.03 4.45 -19.40
C SER A 897 27.86 5.50 -18.30
N ALA A 898 27.25 6.64 -18.61
CA ALA A 898 27.04 7.70 -17.62
C ALA A 898 25.55 7.92 -17.37
N LEU A 899 25.13 7.84 -16.11
CA LEU A 899 23.79 8.25 -15.69
C LEU A 899 23.85 9.70 -15.23
N ILE A 900 23.00 10.55 -15.81
CA ILE A 900 23.08 12.01 -15.68
C ILE A 900 21.75 12.53 -15.16
N MET A 901 21.77 13.21 -14.02
CA MET A 901 20.66 14.00 -13.50
C MET A 901 20.84 15.48 -13.86
N MET A 902 19.78 16.14 -14.31
CA MET A 902 19.81 17.51 -14.81
C MET A 902 18.62 18.31 -14.28
N ASP A 903 18.86 19.56 -13.88
CA ASP A 903 17.85 20.46 -13.34
C ASP A 903 18.08 21.91 -13.76
N LEU A 904 16.99 22.65 -13.99
CA LEU A 904 17.03 24.03 -14.46
C LEU A 904 17.30 25.04 -13.32
N ASP A 905 18.36 25.82 -13.48
CA ASP A 905 18.76 26.82 -12.51
C ASP A 905 17.76 27.98 -12.46
N ASP A 906 17.25 28.25 -11.25
CA ASP A 906 16.33 29.35 -10.95
C ASP A 906 15.03 29.30 -11.79
N PHE A 907 14.60 28.12 -12.25
CA PHE A 907 13.39 27.96 -13.06
C PHE A 907 12.13 28.54 -12.40
N LYS A 908 12.04 28.46 -11.06
CA LYS A 908 10.98 29.13 -10.29
C LYS A 908 10.88 30.63 -10.58
N ARG A 909 12.00 31.34 -10.78
CA ARG A 909 11.99 32.77 -11.13
C ARG A 909 11.44 33.02 -12.53
N VAL A 910 11.59 32.06 -13.45
CA VAL A 910 10.96 32.14 -14.78
C VAL A 910 9.45 32.03 -14.65
N ASN A 911 8.95 31.06 -13.88
CA ASN A 911 7.52 30.90 -13.60
C ASN A 911 6.93 32.11 -12.88
N ASP A 912 7.62 32.61 -11.85
CA ASP A 912 7.14 33.72 -11.03
C ASP A 912 7.11 35.05 -11.83
N LYS A 913 8.03 35.23 -12.78
CA LYS A 913 8.17 36.50 -13.54
C LYS A 913 7.35 36.53 -14.83
N PHE A 914 7.22 35.40 -15.53
CA PHE A 914 6.61 35.33 -16.87
C PHE A 914 5.40 34.39 -16.93
N GLY A 915 5.02 33.77 -15.81
CA GLY A 915 3.90 32.86 -15.70
C GLY A 915 4.24 31.41 -16.07
N HIS A 916 3.40 30.48 -15.60
CA HIS A 916 3.58 29.04 -15.85
C HIS A 916 3.57 28.67 -17.34
N SER A 917 2.80 29.39 -18.16
CA SER A 917 2.81 29.18 -19.62
C SER A 917 4.17 29.46 -20.25
N ALA A 918 4.90 30.48 -19.78
CA ALA A 918 6.27 30.75 -20.24
C ALA A 918 7.26 29.70 -19.72
N GLY A 919 7.05 29.20 -18.50
CA GLY A 919 7.80 28.06 -17.96
C GLY A 919 7.59 26.77 -18.75
N ASP A 920 6.36 26.50 -19.18
CA ASP A 920 6.02 25.35 -20.03
C ASP A 920 6.72 25.42 -21.38
N GLU A 921 6.75 26.59 -22.02
CA GLU A 921 7.51 26.79 -23.25
C GLU A 921 9.02 26.66 -23.04
N MET A 922 9.54 27.08 -21.87
CA MET A 922 10.94 26.88 -21.50
C MET A 922 11.26 25.38 -21.32
N LEU A 923 10.40 24.62 -20.64
CA LEU A 923 10.56 23.17 -20.47
C LEU A 923 10.54 22.44 -21.82
N LYS A 924 9.67 22.84 -22.76
CA LYS A 924 9.66 22.30 -24.13
C LYS A 924 10.96 22.62 -24.87
N ALA A 925 11.48 23.84 -24.75
CA ALA A 925 12.73 24.23 -25.39
C ALA A 925 13.94 23.47 -24.82
N VAL A 926 13.98 23.27 -23.50
CA VAL A 926 15.00 22.46 -22.81
C VAL A 926 14.91 21.01 -23.25
N ALA A 927 13.70 20.44 -23.24
CA ALA A 927 13.45 19.07 -23.66
C ALA A 927 13.88 18.83 -25.12
N LYS A 928 13.62 19.79 -26.01
CA LYS A 928 14.08 19.73 -27.41
C LYS A 928 15.61 19.72 -27.48
N LYS A 929 16.29 20.65 -26.77
CA LYS A 929 17.76 20.69 -26.72
C LYS A 929 18.35 19.38 -26.18
N LEU A 930 17.75 18.82 -25.14
CA LEU A 930 18.15 17.54 -24.56
C LEU A 930 17.95 16.39 -25.55
N LYS A 931 16.78 16.33 -26.20
CA LYS A 931 16.47 15.31 -27.21
C LYS A 931 17.50 15.33 -28.34
N ASP A 932 17.75 16.50 -28.93
CA ASP A 932 18.69 16.68 -30.03
C ASP A 932 20.13 16.30 -29.64
N LYS A 933 20.52 16.54 -28.37
CA LYS A 933 21.85 16.19 -27.86
C LYS A 933 21.99 14.71 -27.55
N PHE A 934 20.97 14.07 -26.98
CA PHE A 934 21.02 12.65 -26.61
C PHE A 934 20.73 11.69 -27.77
N GLU A 935 20.12 12.16 -28.87
CA GLU A 935 19.63 11.35 -30.00
C GLU A 935 20.63 10.30 -30.53
N MET A 936 21.93 10.63 -30.59
CA MET A 936 22.97 9.71 -31.08
C MET A 936 23.76 8.98 -29.98
N TYR A 937 23.55 9.33 -28.71
CA TYR A 937 24.42 8.89 -27.61
C TYR A 937 23.68 8.17 -26.48
N GLY A 938 22.36 8.23 -26.42
CA GLY A 938 21.58 7.45 -25.47
C GLY A 938 20.15 7.95 -25.28
N LEU A 939 19.67 7.89 -24.05
CA LEU A 939 18.26 8.14 -23.71
C LEU A 939 18.15 9.37 -22.81
N VAL A 940 17.03 10.10 -22.93
CA VAL A 940 16.69 11.19 -22.01
C VAL A 940 15.18 11.21 -21.74
N CYS A 941 14.82 11.45 -20.48
CA CYS A 941 13.45 11.49 -20.01
C CYS A 941 13.22 12.64 -19.01
N ARG A 942 11.95 13.01 -18.81
CA ARG A 942 11.56 13.95 -17.75
C ARG A 942 11.03 13.17 -16.55
N ILE A 943 11.56 13.46 -15.38
CA ILE A 943 11.18 12.81 -14.12
C ILE A 943 9.95 13.49 -13.52
N GLY A 944 9.91 14.82 -13.60
CA GLY A 944 8.84 15.68 -13.11
C GLY A 944 9.36 17.10 -12.91
N GLY A 945 8.48 18.12 -12.86
CA GLY A 945 8.91 19.50 -12.63
C GLY A 945 9.95 19.98 -13.66
N ASP A 946 11.08 20.48 -13.18
CA ASP A 946 12.26 20.92 -13.94
C ASP A 946 13.40 19.89 -14.01
N GLU A 947 13.15 18.65 -13.59
CA GLU A 947 14.14 17.57 -13.52
C GLU A 947 14.11 16.62 -14.73
N PHE A 948 15.30 16.35 -15.27
CA PHE A 948 15.52 15.47 -16.40
C PHE A 948 16.59 14.42 -16.07
N LEU A 949 16.37 13.19 -16.54
CA LEU A 949 17.31 12.09 -16.39
C LEU A 949 17.78 11.61 -17.76
N GLY A 950 19.09 11.46 -17.91
CA GLY A 950 19.74 10.97 -19.13
C GLY A 950 20.63 9.77 -18.86
N LEU A 951 20.77 8.89 -19.85
CA LEU A 951 21.78 7.83 -19.88
C LEU A 951 22.59 7.96 -21.17
N LEU A 952 23.90 8.21 -21.05
CA LEU A 952 24.84 8.06 -22.16
C LEU A 952 25.35 6.63 -22.21
N MET A 953 25.16 5.97 -23.34
CA MET A 953 25.47 4.56 -23.54
C MET A 953 26.85 4.39 -24.17
N ASN A 954 27.70 3.54 -23.59
CA ASN A 954 29.03 3.21 -24.13
C ASN A 954 29.95 4.44 -24.29
N LYS A 955 29.96 5.33 -23.30
CA LYS A 955 30.77 6.55 -23.27
C LYS A 955 31.66 6.59 -22.04
N SER A 956 32.90 7.04 -22.24
CA SER A 956 33.85 7.25 -21.15
C SER A 956 33.52 8.51 -20.35
N LYS A 957 34.21 8.66 -19.22
CA LYS A 957 34.10 9.86 -18.39
C LYS A 957 34.52 11.11 -19.17
N GLU A 958 35.61 11.04 -19.92
CA GLU A 958 36.14 12.17 -20.70
C GLU A 958 35.12 12.64 -21.73
N PHE A 959 34.46 11.71 -22.43
CA PHE A 959 33.38 12.04 -23.36
C PHE A 959 32.18 12.67 -22.63
N THR A 960 31.85 12.15 -21.44
CA THR A 960 30.73 12.66 -20.63
C THR A 960 30.99 14.10 -20.17
N ASP A 961 32.21 14.40 -19.75
CA ASP A 961 32.65 15.74 -19.37
C ASP A 961 32.59 16.70 -20.57
N GLU A 962 33.08 16.28 -21.75
CA GLU A 962 32.97 17.07 -22.99
C GLU A 962 31.51 17.31 -23.39
N PHE A 963 30.68 16.26 -23.33
CA PHE A 963 29.26 16.32 -23.64
C PHE A 963 28.51 17.30 -22.72
N LEU A 964 28.74 17.22 -21.40
CA LEU A 964 28.11 18.11 -20.44
C LEU A 964 28.65 19.54 -20.52
N THR A 965 29.94 19.72 -20.83
CA THR A 965 30.52 21.04 -21.09
C THR A 965 29.82 21.71 -22.27
N ASP A 966 29.64 20.99 -23.38
CA ASP A 966 28.95 21.51 -24.56
C ASP A 966 27.45 21.75 -24.29
N LEU A 967 26.78 20.81 -23.62
CA LEU A 967 25.36 20.91 -23.26
C LEU A 967 25.09 22.16 -22.40
N LEU A 968 25.95 22.44 -21.42
CA LEU A 968 25.80 23.54 -20.46
C LEU A 968 26.45 24.86 -20.91
N SER A 969 27.22 24.86 -22.01
CA SER A 969 27.95 26.03 -22.51
C SER A 969 27.08 27.27 -22.78
N LYS A 970 25.84 27.04 -23.24
CA LYS A 970 24.89 28.10 -23.63
C LYS A 970 23.56 27.96 -22.89
N PRO A 971 23.00 29.05 -22.34
CA PRO A 971 21.66 29.04 -21.78
C PRO A 971 20.63 28.70 -22.85
N VAL A 972 19.51 28.11 -22.43
CA VAL A 972 18.34 27.91 -23.29
C VAL A 972 17.55 29.22 -23.30
N THR A 973 17.29 29.75 -24.49
CA THR A 973 16.57 31.01 -24.67
C THR A 973 15.30 30.81 -25.47
N ILE A 974 14.19 31.40 -24.99
CA ILE A 974 12.91 31.45 -25.72
C ILE A 974 12.45 32.90 -25.87
N GLU A 975 11.69 33.16 -26.93
CA GLU A 975 10.94 34.41 -27.09
C GLU A 975 9.50 34.15 -26.64
N TYR A 976 9.04 34.88 -25.63
CA TYR A 976 7.68 34.74 -25.11
C TYR A 976 7.09 36.14 -24.86
N GLU A 977 5.98 36.45 -25.54
CA GLU A 977 5.28 37.74 -25.47
C GLU A 977 6.20 38.97 -25.66
N GLY A 978 7.16 38.88 -26.58
CA GLY A 978 8.09 39.97 -26.89
C GLY A 978 9.26 40.15 -25.91
N ASN A 979 9.43 39.22 -24.96
CA ASN A 979 10.58 39.16 -24.06
C ASN A 979 11.46 37.94 -24.34
N THR A 980 12.78 38.14 -24.37
CA THR A 980 13.75 37.04 -24.40
C THR A 980 13.96 36.50 -22.99
N ILE A 981 13.55 35.25 -22.74
CA ILE A 981 13.73 34.55 -21.47
C ILE A 981 14.90 33.57 -21.60
N SER A 982 15.88 33.61 -20.69
CA SER A 982 17.03 32.69 -20.68
C SER A 982 17.10 31.89 -19.39
N CYS A 983 17.30 30.57 -19.50
CA CYS A 983 17.51 29.67 -18.36
C CYS A 983 18.80 28.83 -18.53
N ARG A 984 19.46 28.54 -17.42
CA ARG A 984 20.67 27.69 -17.36
C ARG A 984 20.31 26.38 -16.66
N MET A 985 21.20 25.41 -16.71
CA MET A 985 20.97 24.07 -16.16
C MET A 985 22.21 23.63 -15.40
N SER A 986 22.01 22.93 -14.29
CA SER A 986 23.05 22.23 -13.56
C SER A 986 22.86 20.73 -13.73
N ALA A 987 23.97 19.98 -13.73
CA ALA A 987 23.91 18.53 -13.91
C ALA A 987 24.81 17.80 -12.89
N GLY A 988 24.41 16.59 -12.53
CA GLY A 988 25.25 15.65 -11.81
C GLY A 988 25.29 14.33 -12.55
N TYR A 989 26.42 13.64 -12.52
CA TYR A 989 26.50 12.35 -13.19
C TYR A 989 27.29 11.32 -12.39
N SER A 990 27.01 10.05 -12.67
CA SER A 990 27.73 8.90 -12.15
C SER A 990 28.12 7.93 -13.26
N MET A 991 29.30 7.31 -13.11
CA MET A 991 29.87 6.38 -14.09
C MET A 991 29.55 4.92 -13.74
N TYR A 992 28.99 4.20 -14.69
CA TYR A 992 28.83 2.75 -14.66
C TYR A 992 30.01 2.06 -15.38
N PRO A 993 30.57 0.96 -14.83
CA PRO A 993 30.24 0.33 -13.54
C PRO A 993 31.06 0.87 -12.34
N GLU A 994 31.91 1.89 -12.56
CA GLU A 994 32.91 2.36 -11.59
C GLU A 994 32.31 2.83 -10.26
N GLN A 995 31.20 3.57 -10.30
CA GLN A 995 30.54 4.16 -9.13
C GLN A 995 29.30 3.39 -8.67
N GLY A 996 29.07 2.21 -9.22
CA GLY A 996 27.92 1.38 -8.89
C GLY A 996 27.49 0.50 -10.05
N ARG A 997 26.94 -0.67 -9.72
CA ARG A 997 26.39 -1.61 -10.71
C ARG A 997 24.86 -1.64 -10.77
N GLU A 998 24.21 -0.99 -9.82
CA GLU A 998 22.75 -0.91 -9.75
C GLU A 998 22.24 0.49 -10.07
N TYR A 999 21.14 0.55 -10.82
CA TYR A 999 20.49 1.82 -11.21
C TYR A 999 20.24 2.75 -10.02
N HIS A 1000 19.70 2.25 -8.90
CA HIS A 1000 19.35 3.11 -7.76
C HIS A 1000 20.58 3.75 -7.12
N HIS A 1001 21.68 3.01 -7.05
CA HIS A 1001 22.93 3.52 -6.49
C HIS A 1001 23.52 4.60 -7.40
N LEU A 1002 23.60 4.34 -8.71
CA LEU A 1002 24.03 5.33 -9.70
C LEU A 1002 23.16 6.59 -9.69
N TYR A 1003 21.85 6.42 -9.56
CA TYR A 1003 20.89 7.52 -9.48
C TYR A 1003 21.18 8.42 -8.27
N GLN A 1004 21.37 7.83 -7.09
CA GLN A 1004 21.72 8.57 -5.87
C GLN A 1004 23.04 9.35 -6.03
N MET A 1005 24.05 8.76 -6.67
CA MET A 1005 25.32 9.45 -6.90
C MET A 1005 25.20 10.59 -7.92
N ALA A 1006 24.45 10.40 -9.00
CA ALA A 1006 24.19 11.45 -9.97
C ALA A 1006 23.40 12.62 -9.34
N ASP A 1007 22.43 12.33 -8.48
CA ASP A 1007 21.66 13.33 -7.74
C ASP A 1007 22.53 14.14 -6.77
N LYS A 1008 23.36 13.47 -5.96
CA LYS A 1008 24.35 14.13 -5.08
C LYS A 1008 25.29 15.05 -5.88
N GLY A 1009 25.78 14.59 -7.03
CA GLY A 1009 26.60 15.41 -7.95
C GLY A 1009 25.85 16.65 -8.43
N MET A 1010 24.56 16.54 -8.73
CA MET A 1010 23.75 17.68 -9.21
C MET A 1010 23.59 18.73 -8.11
N TYR A 1011 23.34 18.30 -6.87
CA TYR A 1011 23.29 19.20 -5.72
C TYR A 1011 24.62 19.90 -5.47
N ALA A 1012 25.75 19.19 -5.58
CA ALA A 1012 27.08 19.78 -5.49
C ALA A 1012 27.32 20.84 -6.58
N ALA A 1013 26.90 20.56 -7.82
CA ALA A 1013 26.96 21.53 -8.93
C ALA A 1013 26.14 22.80 -8.65
N LYS A 1014 24.94 22.66 -8.06
CA LYS A 1014 24.10 23.80 -7.65
C LYS A 1014 24.75 24.62 -6.54
N ARG A 1015 25.32 23.99 -5.51
CA ARG A 1015 26.03 24.68 -4.41
C ARG A 1015 27.32 25.37 -4.88
N GLY A 1016 28.02 24.77 -5.84
CA GLY A 1016 29.26 25.31 -6.39
C GLY A 1016 29.12 26.61 -7.18
N GLY A 1017 27.89 27.10 -7.41
CA GLY A 1017 27.62 28.34 -8.14
C GLY A 1017 26.80 28.16 -9.42
N LYS A 1018 26.10 27.02 -9.57
CA LYS A 1018 25.15 26.70 -10.66
C LYS A 1018 25.80 26.71 -12.06
N SER A 1019 25.01 26.39 -13.10
CA SER A 1019 25.42 26.37 -14.51
C SER A 1019 26.66 25.51 -14.80
N ARG A 1020 26.80 24.39 -14.11
CA ARG A 1020 27.95 23.48 -14.21
C ARG A 1020 27.51 22.04 -13.99
N PHE A 1021 28.44 21.12 -14.19
CA PHE A 1021 28.25 19.74 -13.82
C PHE A 1021 29.26 19.29 -12.78
N CYS A 1022 28.91 18.26 -12.02
CA CYS A 1022 29.82 17.65 -11.03
C CYS A 1022 29.63 16.12 -11.04
N MET A 1023 30.74 15.40 -11.08
CA MET A 1023 30.76 13.96 -10.84
C MET A 1023 30.89 13.74 -9.33
N TYR A 1024 30.03 12.91 -8.75
CA TYR A 1024 30.17 12.59 -7.33
C TYR A 1024 31.49 11.86 -7.05
N THR A 1025 32.17 12.16 -5.94
CA THR A 1025 33.41 11.46 -5.51
C THR A 1025 33.32 11.04 -4.04
N PRO A 1026 33.70 9.79 -3.68
CA PRO A 1026 33.72 9.35 -2.28
C PRO A 1026 34.80 10.13 -1.51
N GLY A 1027 34.38 11.02 -0.61
CA GLY A 1027 35.22 11.99 0.08
C GLY A 1027 34.50 13.30 0.40
N ASP A 1028 33.40 13.59 -0.32
CA ASP A 1028 32.53 14.75 -0.06
C ASP A 1028 31.53 14.53 1.09
N ASP A 1029 31.59 13.39 1.79
CA ASP A 1029 30.60 12.98 2.81
C ASP A 1029 30.93 13.44 4.25
N GLU A 1030 32.08 14.10 4.53
CA GLU A 1030 32.43 14.55 5.89
C GLU A 1030 31.68 15.80 6.39
N GLU A 1031 30.92 16.49 5.54
CA GLU A 1031 30.00 17.59 5.95
C GLU A 1031 28.52 17.19 5.93
N THR A 1032 28.17 15.93 5.62
CA THR A 1032 26.77 15.56 5.29
C THR A 1032 26.18 14.52 6.24
N PHE A 1033 26.39 14.69 7.54
CA PHE A 1033 25.59 14.02 8.58
C PHE A 1033 24.90 15.04 9.50
N SER A 1034 24.07 15.88 8.90
CA SER A 1034 23.04 16.59 9.67
C SER A 1034 21.78 16.75 8.82
N LYS A 1035 20.70 16.14 9.31
CA LYS A 1035 19.32 16.21 8.81
C LYS A 1035 19.04 15.54 7.45
N ILE A 1036 18.60 14.29 7.50
CA ILE A 1036 17.53 13.84 6.61
C ILE A 1036 16.25 14.54 7.09
N GLU A 1037 16.01 15.76 6.60
CA GLU A 1037 14.69 16.37 6.65
C GLU A 1037 13.84 15.68 5.57
N LEU A 1038 13.00 14.73 5.99
CA LEU A 1038 11.71 14.51 5.32
C LEU A 1038 11.06 15.89 5.25
N THR A 1039 10.87 16.44 4.06
CA THR A 1039 10.33 17.79 3.94
C THR A 1039 8.96 17.81 4.61
N THR A 1040 8.77 18.74 5.56
CA THR A 1040 7.56 18.90 6.37
C THR A 1040 6.28 18.90 5.52
N SER A 1041 6.41 19.27 4.24
CA SER A 1041 5.40 19.20 3.18
C SER A 1041 4.85 17.79 2.90
N GLU A 1042 5.70 16.76 2.80
CA GLU A 1042 5.29 15.38 2.47
C GLU A 1042 4.59 14.70 3.65
N LEU A 1043 5.03 15.00 4.88
CA LEU A 1043 4.35 14.59 6.11
C LEU A 1043 3.01 15.32 6.29
N LEU A 1044 2.90 16.58 5.85
CA LEU A 1044 1.66 17.36 5.92
C LEU A 1044 0.62 16.97 4.86
N GLU A 1045 1.05 16.57 3.66
CA GLU A 1045 0.15 16.09 2.60
C GLU A 1045 -0.37 14.67 2.85
N THR A 1046 0.36 13.89 3.64
CA THR A 1046 -0.07 12.59 4.17
C THR A 1046 -0.80 12.73 5.51
N MET A 1047 -1.34 13.91 5.82
CA MET A 1047 -2.26 14.10 6.94
C MET A 1047 -3.69 14.36 6.45
N PRO A 1048 -4.70 13.75 7.11
CA PRO A 1048 -6.05 13.66 6.57
C PRO A 1048 -6.95 14.80 7.05
N ALA A 1049 -6.51 15.50 8.09
CA ALA A 1049 -7.18 16.66 8.65
C ALA A 1049 -6.70 17.93 7.94
N ALA A 1050 -7.56 18.94 7.89
CA ALA A 1050 -7.17 20.26 7.43
C ALA A 1050 -6.24 20.90 8.45
N PHE A 1051 -5.02 21.24 8.03
CA PHE A 1051 -3.98 21.71 8.93
C PHE A 1051 -3.46 23.08 8.48
N ALA A 1052 -3.31 24.00 9.43
CA ALA A 1052 -2.60 25.26 9.23
C ALA A 1052 -1.74 25.63 10.44
N ILE A 1053 -0.53 26.13 10.19
CA ILE A 1053 0.33 26.75 11.20
C ILE A 1053 0.33 28.25 10.93
N CYS A 1054 0.05 29.04 11.95
CA CYS A 1054 0.10 30.49 11.90
C CYS A 1054 1.07 31.02 12.95
N GLU A 1055 1.62 32.21 12.73
CA GLU A 1055 2.37 32.92 13.77
C GLU A 1055 1.40 33.76 14.63
N ALA A 1056 1.52 33.69 15.96
CA ALA A 1056 0.71 34.46 16.90
C ALA A 1056 1.21 35.93 17.01
N SER A 1057 1.19 36.66 15.90
CA SER A 1057 1.55 38.07 15.83
C SER A 1057 0.33 38.94 15.53
N MET A 1058 0.42 40.27 15.65
CA MET A 1058 -0.69 41.21 15.41
C MET A 1058 -1.47 40.95 14.12
N ASN A 1059 -0.81 40.39 13.10
CA ASN A 1059 -1.37 40.11 11.78
C ASN A 1059 -1.68 38.63 11.50
N ASN A 1060 -1.36 37.71 12.42
CA ASN A 1060 -1.62 36.26 12.33
C ASN A 1060 -1.32 35.61 10.95
N PRO A 1061 -0.08 35.72 10.42
CA PRO A 1061 0.25 35.18 9.11
C PRO A 1061 0.19 33.66 9.11
N VAL A 1062 -0.45 33.10 8.08
CA VAL A 1062 -0.46 31.67 7.79
C VAL A 1062 0.93 31.31 7.26
N LEU A 1063 1.59 30.32 7.85
CA LEU A 1063 2.97 29.92 7.52
C LEU A 1063 2.98 28.66 6.65
N LEU A 1064 2.17 27.68 7.01
CA LEU A 1064 2.09 26.37 6.35
C LEU A 1064 0.65 25.89 6.40
N VAL A 1065 0.17 25.30 5.30
CA VAL A 1065 -1.12 24.61 5.27
C VAL A 1065 -1.01 23.37 4.38
N ASN A 1066 -1.85 22.37 4.62
CA ASN A 1066 -1.94 21.20 3.75
C ASN A 1066 -3.09 21.31 2.72
N SER A 1067 -3.09 20.41 1.74
CA SER A 1067 -4.10 20.36 0.66
C SER A 1067 -5.53 20.12 1.17
N SER A 1068 -5.68 19.52 2.36
CA SER A 1068 -6.98 19.39 3.03
C SER A 1068 -7.50 20.74 3.56
N PHE A 1069 -6.62 21.60 4.06
CA PHE A 1069 -6.96 22.96 4.52
C PHE A 1069 -7.29 23.91 3.37
N THR A 1070 -6.61 23.81 2.23
CA THR A 1070 -6.94 24.63 1.05
C THR A 1070 -8.31 24.26 0.48
N ARG A 1071 -8.68 22.97 0.49
CA ARG A 1071 -9.98 22.47 0.02
C ARG A 1071 -11.17 22.99 0.84
N LEU A 1072 -11.01 23.23 2.16
CA LEU A 1072 -12.07 23.83 3.00
C LEU A 1072 -12.56 25.18 2.48
N PHE A 1073 -11.66 25.96 1.89
CA PHE A 1073 -11.96 27.27 1.31
C PHE A 1073 -12.06 27.22 -0.22
N ARG A 1074 -12.23 26.02 -0.79
CA ARG A 1074 -12.29 25.75 -2.24
C ARG A 1074 -11.10 26.29 -3.02
N CYS A 1075 -9.95 26.35 -2.37
CA CYS A 1075 -8.68 26.72 -2.97
C CYS A 1075 -7.95 25.44 -3.40
N ASN A 1076 -7.48 25.41 -4.65
CA ASN A 1076 -6.77 24.28 -5.25
C ASN A 1076 -5.28 24.28 -4.88
N SER A 1077 -4.79 25.34 -4.24
CA SER A 1077 -3.39 25.45 -3.82
C SER A 1077 -3.22 26.40 -2.64
N VAL A 1078 -2.10 26.26 -1.93
CA VAL A 1078 -1.70 27.14 -0.82
C VAL A 1078 -1.56 28.61 -1.25
N PRO A 1079 -0.92 28.93 -2.40
CA PRO A 1079 -0.86 30.32 -2.89
C PRO A 1079 -2.24 30.92 -3.17
N GLN A 1080 -3.18 30.12 -3.67
CA GLN A 1080 -4.55 30.58 -3.90
C GLN A 1080 -5.26 30.92 -2.57
N LEU A 1081 -5.07 30.09 -1.54
CA LEU A 1081 -5.58 30.37 -0.20
C LEU A 1081 -4.94 31.63 0.40
N HIS A 1082 -3.62 31.77 0.28
CA HIS A 1082 -2.90 32.96 0.73
C HIS A 1082 -3.39 34.22 0.02
N SER A 1083 -3.63 34.18 -1.28
CA SER A 1083 -4.19 35.32 -2.01
C SER A 1083 -5.64 35.60 -1.60
N PHE A 1084 -6.40 34.56 -1.25
CA PHE A 1084 -7.79 34.68 -0.81
C PHE A 1084 -7.93 35.31 0.58
N CYS A 1085 -7.03 35.00 1.52
CA CYS A 1085 -7.04 35.55 2.88
C CYS A 1085 -6.01 36.66 3.13
N GLU A 1086 -5.33 37.13 2.09
CA GLU A 1086 -4.18 38.03 2.18
C GLU A 1086 -3.07 37.50 3.11
N GLY A 1087 -2.95 36.17 3.19
CA GLY A 1087 -1.99 35.46 4.01
C GLY A 1087 -2.29 35.49 5.51
N GLN A 1088 -3.45 35.99 5.95
CA GLN A 1088 -3.79 36.14 7.37
C GLN A 1088 -4.95 35.23 7.78
N MET A 1089 -4.83 34.61 8.95
CA MET A 1089 -5.85 33.70 9.46
C MET A 1089 -7.17 34.41 9.80
N ILE A 1090 -7.11 35.64 10.31
CA ILE A 1090 -8.30 36.40 10.73
C ILE A 1090 -9.25 36.74 9.57
N ASN A 1091 -8.75 36.69 8.34
CA ASN A 1091 -9.52 36.91 7.12
C ASN A 1091 -10.24 35.65 6.63
N LEU A 1092 -9.96 34.49 7.22
CA LEU A 1092 -10.63 33.20 6.93
C LEU A 1092 -11.90 32.98 7.78
N VAL A 1093 -12.09 33.78 8.84
CA VAL A 1093 -13.24 33.70 9.76
C VAL A 1093 -14.18 34.89 9.59
N SER A 1094 -15.48 34.64 9.81
CA SER A 1094 -16.52 35.68 9.68
C SER A 1094 -16.28 36.84 10.64
N PRO A 1095 -16.67 38.09 10.29
CA PRO A 1095 -16.49 39.25 11.16
C PRO A 1095 -17.03 39.06 12.58
N GLU A 1096 -18.18 38.37 12.71
CA GLU A 1096 -18.83 38.03 13.97
C GLU A 1096 -18.02 37.06 14.86
N SER A 1097 -17.11 36.27 14.26
CA SER A 1097 -16.28 35.28 14.95
C SER A 1097 -14.85 35.77 15.20
N ARG A 1098 -14.45 36.92 14.63
CA ARG A 1098 -13.07 37.43 14.69
C ARG A 1098 -12.63 37.75 16.11
N ASP A 1099 -13.47 38.43 16.89
CA ASP A 1099 -13.12 38.83 18.25
C ASP A 1099 -12.88 37.60 19.14
N LYS A 1100 -13.66 36.52 18.97
CA LYS A 1100 -13.45 35.25 19.69
C LYS A 1100 -12.11 34.60 19.34
N VAL A 1101 -11.69 34.69 18.08
CA VAL A 1101 -10.39 34.15 17.63
C VAL A 1101 -9.26 34.98 18.20
N ILE A 1102 -9.34 36.31 18.11
CA ILE A 1102 -8.36 37.23 18.71
C ILE A 1102 -8.27 36.95 20.21
N ASP A 1103 -9.39 36.93 20.93
CA ASP A 1103 -9.41 36.67 22.37
C ASP A 1103 -8.82 35.29 22.69
N ALA A 1104 -9.08 34.26 21.90
CA ALA A 1104 -8.46 32.95 22.11
C ALA A 1104 -6.95 32.94 21.81
N ILE A 1105 -6.49 33.72 20.84
CA ILE A 1105 -5.07 33.85 20.48
C ILE A 1105 -4.29 34.65 21.53
N TYR A 1106 -4.87 35.74 22.03
CA TYR A 1106 -4.22 36.68 22.94
C TYR A 1106 -4.54 36.46 24.42
N SER A 1107 -5.61 35.74 24.77
CA SER A 1107 -5.82 35.30 26.15
C SER A 1107 -4.66 34.39 26.58
N GLY A 1108 -4.02 34.77 27.68
CA GLY A 1108 -2.86 34.06 28.25
C GLY A 1108 -1.51 34.39 27.62
N TYR A 1109 -1.40 35.38 26.72
CA TYR A 1109 -0.13 35.78 26.09
C TYR A 1109 0.95 36.18 27.13
N ASP A 1110 0.53 36.76 28.25
CA ASP A 1110 1.44 37.31 29.26
C ASP A 1110 1.92 36.30 30.32
N ASN A 1111 1.44 35.05 30.35
CA ASN A 1111 1.64 34.14 31.50
C ASN A 1111 2.02 32.68 31.16
N TYR A 1112 2.78 32.39 30.10
CA TYR A 1112 3.06 30.99 29.73
C TYR A 1112 4.54 30.56 29.61
N SER A 1113 4.90 29.61 30.47
CA SER A 1113 6.06 28.72 30.44
C SER A 1113 5.67 27.34 29.86
N GLY A 1114 5.79 27.17 28.55
CA GLY A 1114 5.98 25.85 27.92
C GLY A 1114 4.84 24.82 27.88
N GLN A 1115 3.64 25.06 28.44
CA GLN A 1115 2.51 24.11 28.30
C GLN A 1115 1.64 24.40 27.06
N THR A 1116 1.28 23.32 26.34
CA THR A 1116 0.39 23.35 25.17
C THR A 1116 -1.07 23.53 25.60
N ILE A 1117 -1.65 24.69 25.30
CA ILE A 1117 -3.08 24.95 25.54
C ILE A 1117 -3.88 24.55 24.30
N LYS A 1118 -4.88 23.69 24.49
CA LYS A 1118 -5.83 23.29 23.44
C LYS A 1118 -7.18 23.95 23.70
N MET A 1119 -7.65 24.73 22.74
CA MET A 1119 -8.96 25.39 22.81
C MET A 1119 -9.81 24.95 21.62
N LEU A 1120 -11.05 24.54 21.88
CA LEU A 1120 -12.02 24.23 20.83
C LEU A 1120 -12.93 25.45 20.64
N LEU A 1121 -12.97 26.00 19.43
CA LEU A 1121 -13.80 27.14 19.08
C LEU A 1121 -14.78 26.74 17.98
N GLU A 1122 -16.05 27.07 18.13
CA GLU A 1122 -17.00 27.05 17.01
C GLU A 1122 -16.91 28.36 16.24
N LEU A 1123 -16.43 28.28 15.00
CA LEU A 1123 -16.16 29.44 14.16
C LEU A 1123 -16.91 29.31 12.84
N ARG A 1124 -17.48 30.42 12.37
CA ARG A 1124 -18.04 30.49 11.02
C ARG A 1124 -16.95 30.90 10.05
N LEU A 1125 -16.69 30.07 9.04
CA LEU A 1125 -15.71 30.33 8.00
C LEU A 1125 -16.32 31.13 6.85
N TYR A 1126 -15.50 31.94 6.20
CA TYR A 1126 -15.91 32.79 5.08
C TYR A 1126 -15.30 32.25 3.77
N ASP A 1127 -16.14 31.79 2.85
CA ASP A 1127 -15.71 31.22 1.54
C ASP A 1127 -15.73 32.24 0.39
N GLY A 1128 -15.91 33.52 0.70
CA GLY A 1128 -15.93 34.61 -0.27
C GLY A 1128 -17.30 34.91 -0.89
N THR A 1129 -18.31 34.03 -0.72
CA THR A 1129 -19.65 34.27 -1.32
C THR A 1129 -20.82 34.14 -0.34
N THR A 1130 -20.77 33.24 0.65
CA THR A 1130 -21.73 33.18 1.76
C THR A 1130 -21.11 32.54 3.01
N SER A 1131 -21.48 32.99 4.22
CA SER A 1131 -21.04 32.37 5.48
C SER A 1131 -21.80 31.05 5.73
N LYS A 1132 -21.30 29.93 5.20
CA LYS A 1132 -22.13 28.73 5.09
C LYS A 1132 -21.88 27.56 6.04
N ASN A 1133 -20.81 27.51 6.83
CA ASN A 1133 -20.62 26.37 7.75
C ASN A 1133 -19.99 26.80 9.10
N MET A 1134 -20.53 26.27 10.20
CA MET A 1134 -19.82 26.26 11.48
C MET A 1134 -18.81 25.13 11.48
N CYS A 1135 -17.57 25.45 11.84
CA CYS A 1135 -16.49 24.48 11.98
C CYS A 1135 -16.01 24.50 13.43
N HIS A 1136 -15.74 23.32 13.99
CA HIS A 1136 -15.01 23.20 15.25
C HIS A 1136 -13.53 23.27 14.94
N ILE A 1137 -12.88 24.35 15.37
CA ILE A 1137 -11.45 24.56 15.15
C ILE A 1137 -10.74 24.35 16.47
N ARG A 1138 -9.76 23.45 16.48
CA ARG A 1138 -8.89 23.25 17.64
C ARG A 1138 -7.63 24.10 17.43
N LEU A 1139 -7.44 25.08 18.31
CA LEU A 1139 -6.22 25.88 18.37
C LEU A 1139 -5.27 25.27 19.39
N THR A 1140 -4.04 25.01 18.96
CA THR A 1140 -2.95 24.50 19.79
C THR A 1140 -1.80 25.50 19.74
N LYS A 1141 -1.42 26.07 20.88
CA LYS A 1141 -0.31 27.04 20.95
C LYS A 1141 0.99 26.31 21.31
N THR A 1142 2.05 26.56 20.54
CA THR A 1142 3.40 26.03 20.76
C THR A 1142 4.42 27.14 20.60
N ARG A 1143 5.36 27.24 21.55
CA ARG A 1143 6.42 28.26 21.51
C ARG A 1143 7.69 27.61 20.98
N GLU A 1144 8.22 28.15 19.90
CA GLU A 1144 9.47 27.69 19.29
C GLU A 1144 10.43 28.89 19.20
N GLY A 1145 11.46 28.88 20.04
CA GLY A 1145 12.32 30.05 20.25
C GLY A 1145 11.55 31.29 20.76
N ASN A 1146 11.75 32.43 20.09
CA ASN A 1146 11.08 33.71 20.42
C ASN A 1146 9.71 33.89 19.75
N ARG A 1147 9.24 32.91 18.98
CA ARG A 1147 7.98 33.00 18.25
C ARG A 1147 6.95 32.05 18.83
N LEU A 1148 5.72 32.53 18.91
CA LEU A 1148 4.59 31.73 19.34
C LEU A 1148 3.83 31.29 18.09
N HIS A 1149 3.76 29.98 17.86
CA HIS A 1149 3.05 29.38 16.73
C HIS A 1149 1.69 28.86 17.18
N ILE A 1150 0.69 29.05 16.34
CA ILE A 1150 -0.67 28.57 16.55
C ILE A 1150 -0.96 27.55 15.47
N MET A 1151 -1.10 26.32 15.91
CA MET A 1151 -1.54 25.22 15.07
C MET A 1151 -3.07 25.16 15.08
N ILE A 1152 -3.63 25.02 13.90
CA ILE A 1152 -5.05 25.04 13.61
C ILE A 1152 -5.39 23.73 12.93
N THR A 1153 -6.24 22.95 13.58
CA THR A 1153 -6.75 21.65 13.10
C THR A 1153 -8.26 21.62 13.13
#